data_AF-A0AAD9EFY2-F1
#
_entry.id   AF-A0AAD9EFY2-F1
#
_cell.length_a   1.000
_cell.length_b   1.000
_cell.length_c   1.000
_cell.angle_alpha   90.00
_cell.angle_beta   90.00
_cell.angle_gamma   90.00
#
_symmetry.space_group_name_H-M   'P 1'
#
loop_
_entity.id
_entity.type
_entity.pdbx_description
1 polymer ?
#
loop_
_entity_poly.entity_id
_entity_poly.type
_entity_poly.pdbx_seq_one_letter_code
_entity_poly.pdbx_strand_id
1 'polypeptide(L)'
;MATISTTATIQSKPQQACPKSGTDGTTAGDTTPCTPCKEDVGWRKIVRNFTPSWFAVTMGTGIVSILLHNLPYNATWISHGLAVAFFILNVAIINMMIFVCAPAWGKWVVSWAWGFWWLDAALSLATCITVPFVILPPKEAIVSVFLPIGPLGQGGFGIQQLGKVSLKLLPQSTAFTTAAPGAVHGGEILYFLGIFLALIMWGFALVWLSFALISIVTMQKFPFNMGWWGFTFPLGVMATCTGMLAQDLDSTFFRVMTMFQGSNLSTAALRRFSRVKMASPLDRPGILSVLNNFHDVWQEIRIPVILFTAFGLLVLRFYLHSVEEKDELKAFPKALNREKPESKPLPKPVDEKKDAKPTPVVETKAPKSNGPKRIKGGLVKRPSEELKNGEASTRTVRPLIFFSSITANTPKIAKDYAERLEKQLEKVTADTDCSFNTPEVLDLAEIDFDDYFITPPKSEDPVELFYMFLLPSYNIDTINDTFLEHLQETHHDFRIDTAPLSPLLGYSVFGFGDREGWPTEDEGFCFQAKEVDKWMAKLTGRKRAFPVGMGDTKRDYVERLSEWSEGVVDVLGMLAKTGSLGEGLPGSGAPEESDDESAAEDDDEVLIEEDAKPEKLKSRKNIDDVEDLGRIMKSSNPDADTKPAAAPIAVDFTTYGKSASAPKKTPTNAAKEMVPKNSPTYASLTKQGYSIVGSHSGVKICRWTKSALRGRGSCYKYSFYGINSHQCMETTPSLSCSNKCVFCWRHGTNPVGTTWRWVVDPPELIFDGVKANHYNKIKMLRGVPGVRAERFAEAMRIRHCALSLVGEPIFYPYINEFLGMLHAERISSFLVCNAQHPDQLAALKAVTQLYVSIDASNKESLRKIDRPLHRDFWERFQRCLDILREKRFKHRTVFRLTLVKGFNVDDEVEGYAQLVEKGLPCFVEIKGVTYCGTSTASNAGLSMSNVPFYWEVAEFVTALEKRLNEKGLKYGIAAEHAHSCCVLLASDRFYKDGKWHPRIDYQRFFELLEERGADGDWKPEDYMGEATPEWATWGNGGFDPRDERVDRKGRKIEA
;
A
#
# COMPACT_ATOMS: atom_id res chain seq x y z
N MET A 1 68.10 -12.58 15.33
CA MET A 1 67.53 -11.38 14.69
C MET A 1 66.02 -11.50 14.74
N ALA A 2 65.31 -10.39 14.97
CA ALA A 2 63.89 -10.41 15.33
C ALA A 2 62.99 -9.95 14.18
N THR A 3 61.79 -10.54 14.08
CA THR A 3 60.59 -9.81 13.68
C THR A 3 59.39 -10.39 14.43
N ILE A 4 58.44 -9.53 14.75
CA ILE A 4 57.45 -9.75 15.82
C ILE A 4 56.16 -10.34 15.24
N SER A 5 55.62 -11.36 15.90
CA SER A 5 54.24 -11.82 15.73
C SER A 5 53.51 -11.63 17.05
N THR A 6 52.36 -10.95 17.02
CA THR A 6 51.55 -10.68 18.23
C THR A 6 50.07 -10.84 17.93
N THR A 7 49.63 -12.09 17.83
CA THR A 7 48.21 -12.44 17.78
C THR A 7 47.68 -12.51 19.22
N ALA A 8 46.98 -11.46 19.67
CA ALA A 8 46.37 -11.43 20.99
C ALA A 8 44.97 -12.07 20.95
N THR A 9 44.88 -13.34 21.36
CA THR A 9 43.62 -14.08 21.50
C THR A 9 42.80 -13.52 22.67
N ILE A 10 41.64 -12.91 22.40
CA ILE A 10 40.65 -12.60 23.43
C ILE A 10 39.69 -13.80 23.55
N GLN A 11 39.72 -14.46 24.70
CA GLN A 11 38.80 -15.56 25.03
C GLN A 11 37.37 -15.02 25.21
N SER A 12 36.44 -15.45 24.35
CA SER A 12 35.00 -15.32 24.63
C SER A 12 34.57 -16.40 25.62
N LYS A 13 33.92 -16.00 26.72
CA LYS A 13 33.22 -16.95 27.61
C LYS A 13 31.96 -17.47 26.90
N PRO A 14 31.64 -18.77 27.00
CA PRO A 14 30.39 -19.31 26.44
C PRO A 14 29.19 -18.84 27.28
N GLN A 15 28.16 -18.29 26.62
CA GLN A 15 26.85 -18.13 27.25
C GLN A 15 26.10 -19.47 27.22
N GLN A 16 25.49 -19.83 28.35
CA GLN A 16 24.84 -21.12 28.55
C GLN A 16 23.59 -21.28 27.70
N ALA A 17 23.46 -22.43 27.04
CA ALA A 17 22.20 -22.90 26.50
C ALA A 17 21.28 -23.37 27.65
N CYS A 18 19.98 -23.08 27.55
CA CYS A 18 18.96 -23.81 28.33
C CYS A 18 18.63 -25.15 27.65
N PRO A 19 18.33 -26.21 28.42
CA PRO A 19 18.23 -27.57 27.91
C PRO A 19 16.88 -27.86 27.25
N LYS A 20 16.88 -28.87 26.37
CA LYS A 20 15.66 -29.55 25.89
C LYS A 20 15.17 -30.53 26.96
N SER A 21 13.85 -30.69 27.08
CA SER A 21 13.22 -31.87 27.69
C SER A 21 12.04 -32.32 26.81
N GLY A 22 11.72 -33.61 26.86
CA GLY A 22 10.58 -34.20 26.14
C GLY A 22 9.68 -35.00 27.09
N THR A 23 8.44 -35.23 26.64
CA THR A 23 7.51 -36.30 27.05
C THR A 23 7.53 -36.78 28.51
N ASP A 24 6.62 -36.25 29.34
CA ASP A 24 5.44 -36.99 29.82
C ASP A 24 4.67 -36.24 30.95
N GLY A 25 3.37 -36.53 31.06
CA GLY A 25 2.59 -36.52 32.33
C GLY A 25 2.49 -35.25 33.20
N THR A 26 1.32 -34.59 33.13
CA THR A 26 0.54 -34.00 34.24
C THR A 26 1.25 -33.47 35.50
N THR A 27 1.25 -32.15 35.72
CA THR A 27 0.75 -31.42 36.95
C THR A 27 1.13 -29.93 36.92
N ALA A 28 0.42 -29.09 37.67
CA ALA A 28 0.62 -27.63 37.73
C ALA A 28 1.52 -27.18 38.89
N GLY A 29 2.25 -26.06 38.73
CA GLY A 29 2.98 -25.40 39.83
C GLY A 29 3.89 -24.25 39.40
N ASP A 30 3.67 -23.06 40.01
CA ASP A 30 4.48 -21.84 40.10
C ASP A 30 5.71 -21.58 39.18
N THR A 31 5.73 -20.37 38.58
CA THR A 31 6.97 -19.70 38.17
C THR A 31 6.95 -18.21 38.54
N THR A 32 7.90 -17.76 39.35
CA THR A 32 8.13 -16.35 39.69
C THR A 32 8.88 -15.61 38.55
N PRO A 33 8.59 -14.31 38.31
CA PRO A 33 9.15 -13.59 37.17
C PRO A 33 10.61 -13.16 37.38
N CYS A 34 11.47 -13.44 36.41
CA CYS A 34 12.87 -12.98 36.41
C CYS A 34 12.99 -11.46 36.24
N THR A 35 13.88 -10.85 37.02
CA THR A 35 14.16 -9.40 37.00
C THR A 35 14.88 -8.98 35.70
N PRO A 36 14.47 -7.87 35.04
CA PRO A 36 15.10 -7.43 33.78
C PRO A 36 16.57 -7.00 33.98
N CYS A 37 17.38 -7.20 32.93
CA CYS A 37 18.81 -6.94 32.98
C CYS A 37 19.12 -5.43 33.05
N LYS A 38 20.25 -5.08 33.69
CA LYS A 38 20.66 -3.70 34.01
C LYS A 38 20.90 -2.80 32.78
N GLU A 39 20.90 -3.37 31.59
CA GLU A 39 21.16 -2.67 30.33
C GLU A 39 19.88 -2.19 29.61
N ASP A 40 18.71 -2.75 29.94
CA ASP A 40 17.44 -2.46 29.25
C ASP A 40 16.66 -1.27 29.83
N VAL A 41 17.23 -0.56 30.81
CA VAL A 41 16.52 0.45 31.61
C VAL A 41 17.24 1.81 31.61
N GLY A 42 16.46 2.89 31.47
CA GLY A 42 16.93 4.27 31.60
C GLY A 42 17.73 4.79 30.40
N TRP A 43 18.58 5.80 30.64
CA TRP A 43 19.33 6.55 29.62
C TRP A 43 20.17 5.68 28.67
N ARG A 44 20.59 4.49 29.12
CA ARG A 44 21.35 3.52 28.32
C ARG A 44 20.58 3.03 27.09
N LYS A 45 19.26 2.83 27.23
CA LYS A 45 18.35 2.48 26.13
C LYS A 45 18.19 3.62 25.12
N ILE A 46 18.21 4.87 25.59
CA ILE A 46 18.12 6.07 24.74
C ILE A 46 19.38 6.20 23.89
N VAL A 47 20.57 6.04 24.50
CA VAL A 47 21.86 6.02 23.78
C VAL A 47 21.91 4.91 22.74
N ARG A 48 21.33 3.73 23.01
CA ARG A 48 21.29 2.59 22.07
C ARG A 48 20.37 2.80 20.86
N ASN A 49 19.41 3.73 20.95
CA ASN A 49 18.45 4.05 19.88
C ASN A 49 18.76 5.40 19.18
N PHE A 50 19.91 6.02 19.48
CA PHE A 50 20.30 7.30 18.89
C PHE A 50 20.85 7.09 17.46
N THR A 51 19.98 7.24 16.46
CA THR A 51 20.34 7.07 15.03
C THR A 51 21.03 8.32 14.44
N PRO A 52 21.99 8.18 13.50
CA PRO A 52 22.67 9.31 12.85
C PRO A 52 21.76 10.37 12.24
N SER A 53 20.54 10.02 11.83
CA SER A 53 19.53 10.96 11.30
C SER A 53 19.25 12.17 12.21
N TRP A 54 19.44 12.04 13.54
CA TRP A 54 19.30 13.17 14.47
C TRP A 54 20.35 14.27 14.27
N PHE A 55 21.51 13.98 13.68
CA PHE A 55 22.49 15.01 13.28
C PHE A 55 21.93 15.95 12.19
N ALA A 56 21.04 15.47 11.31
CA ALA A 56 20.43 16.33 10.30
C ALA A 56 19.52 17.41 10.92
N VAL A 57 18.90 17.11 12.06
CA VAL A 57 18.04 18.05 12.80
C VAL A 57 18.89 19.14 13.46
N THR A 58 19.98 18.79 14.15
CA THR A 58 20.91 19.78 14.74
C THR A 58 21.59 20.65 13.68
N MET A 59 22.02 20.04 12.55
CA MET A 59 22.55 20.79 11.40
C MET A 59 21.51 21.74 10.81
N GLY A 60 20.26 21.30 10.65
CA GLY A 60 19.14 22.10 10.15
C GLY A 60 18.78 23.28 11.06
N THR A 61 18.63 23.05 12.37
CA THR A 61 18.34 24.13 13.33
C THR A 61 19.51 25.12 13.45
N GLY A 62 20.74 24.63 13.34
CA GLY A 62 21.95 25.47 13.37
C GLY A 62 22.03 26.42 12.18
N ILE A 63 21.82 25.93 10.95
CA ILE A 63 21.90 26.79 9.76
C ILE A 63 20.77 27.81 9.70
N VAL A 64 19.57 27.46 10.17
CA VAL A 64 18.44 28.40 10.29
C VAL A 64 18.76 29.53 11.28
N SER A 65 19.36 29.23 12.44
CA SER A 65 19.82 30.27 13.39
C SER A 65 20.85 31.21 12.75
N ILE A 66 21.86 30.67 12.06
CA ILE A 66 22.92 31.45 11.40
C ILE A 66 22.35 32.32 10.27
N LEU A 67 21.42 31.80 9.47
CA LEU A 67 20.74 32.57 8.42
C LEU A 67 19.94 33.73 9.00
N LEU A 68 19.10 33.47 10.01
CA LEU A 68 18.26 34.50 10.65
C LEU A 68 19.09 35.62 11.30
N HIS A 69 20.25 35.28 11.86
CA HIS A 69 21.20 36.26 12.40
C HIS A 69 21.90 37.08 11.31
N ASN A 70 22.25 36.46 10.17
CA ASN A 70 23.04 37.10 9.11
C ASN A 70 22.20 37.74 7.98
N LEU A 71 20.87 37.81 8.13
CA LEU A 71 20.00 38.51 7.18
C LEU A 71 20.35 40.01 7.11
N PRO A 72 20.40 40.62 5.90
CA PRO A 72 20.89 41.99 5.72
C PRO A 72 19.92 43.09 6.21
N TYR A 73 18.71 42.74 6.65
CA TYR A 73 17.73 43.70 7.19
C TYR A 73 17.59 43.52 8.70
N ASN A 74 18.05 44.53 9.44
CA ASN A 74 18.41 44.44 10.86
C ASN A 74 17.19 44.56 11.82
N ALA A 75 16.12 43.82 11.56
CA ALA A 75 14.96 43.75 12.44
C ALA A 75 15.30 42.94 13.70
N THR A 76 15.44 43.64 14.84
CA THR A 76 15.97 43.08 16.10
C THR A 76 15.24 41.83 16.60
N TRP A 77 13.95 41.68 16.35
CA TRP A 77 13.19 40.48 16.73
C TRP A 77 13.53 39.23 15.90
N ILE A 78 14.01 39.40 14.66
CA ILE A 78 14.46 38.30 13.79
C ILE A 78 15.90 37.90 14.17
N SER A 79 16.80 38.88 14.23
CA SER A 79 18.24 38.66 14.45
C SER A 79 18.63 38.38 15.91
N HIS A 80 17.90 38.91 16.89
CA HIS A 80 18.14 38.66 18.33
C HIS A 80 17.02 37.90 19.04
N GLY A 81 15.83 37.77 18.47
CA GLY A 81 14.74 36.95 19.03
C GLY A 81 14.77 35.54 18.47
N LEU A 82 14.32 35.37 17.23
CA LEU A 82 14.17 34.05 16.60
C LEU A 82 15.51 33.31 16.46
N ALA A 83 16.56 34.00 15.98
CA ALA A 83 17.88 33.40 15.83
C ALA A 83 18.46 32.89 17.16
N VAL A 84 18.23 33.63 18.25
CA VAL A 84 18.68 33.27 19.61
C VAL A 84 17.88 32.11 20.18
N ALA A 85 16.57 32.02 19.91
CA ALA A 85 15.77 30.86 20.31
C ALA A 85 16.29 29.55 19.65
N PHE A 86 16.56 29.58 18.34
CA PHE A 86 17.17 28.44 17.64
C PHE A 86 18.62 28.17 18.07
N PHE A 87 19.38 29.21 18.43
CA PHE A 87 20.73 29.07 19.00
C PHE A 87 20.71 28.39 20.37
N ILE A 88 19.83 28.81 21.29
CA ILE A 88 19.65 28.21 22.61
C ILE A 88 19.25 26.73 22.49
N LEU A 89 18.34 26.40 21.55
CA LEU A 89 17.94 25.02 21.27
C LEU A 89 19.14 24.16 20.81
N ASN A 90 19.95 24.68 19.87
CA ASN A 90 21.13 23.97 19.38
C ASN A 90 22.21 23.82 20.48
N VAL A 91 22.46 24.88 21.24
CA VAL A 91 23.38 24.88 22.38
C VAL A 91 22.93 23.89 23.47
N ALA A 92 21.63 23.77 23.74
CA ALA A 92 21.10 22.78 24.68
C ALA A 92 21.37 21.34 24.21
N ILE A 93 21.16 21.04 22.92
CA ILE A 93 21.38 19.69 22.37
C ILE A 93 22.87 19.34 22.34
N ILE A 94 23.73 20.25 21.89
CA ILE A 94 25.19 20.03 21.86
C ILE A 94 25.77 19.90 23.27
N ASN A 95 25.33 20.75 24.22
CA ASN A 95 25.76 20.64 25.61
C ASN A 95 25.28 19.33 26.26
N MET A 96 24.05 18.86 25.96
CA MET A 96 23.58 17.56 26.47
C MET A 96 24.52 16.43 26.03
N MET A 97 24.96 16.43 24.77
CA MET A 97 25.92 15.46 24.25
C MET A 97 27.31 15.57 24.91
N ILE A 98 27.82 16.79 25.12
CA ILE A 98 29.14 17.02 25.72
C ILE A 98 29.15 16.75 27.24
N PHE A 99 28.12 17.17 27.99
CA PHE A 99 28.02 16.93 29.43
C PHE A 99 27.80 15.46 29.79
N VAL A 100 27.30 14.63 28.88
CA VAL A 100 27.22 13.17 29.06
C VAL A 100 28.57 12.50 28.76
N CYS A 101 29.28 12.91 27.69
CA CYS A 101 30.52 12.25 27.27
C CYS A 101 31.80 12.72 27.99
N ALA A 102 31.91 14.01 28.31
CA ALA A 102 33.15 14.59 28.84
C ALA A 102 33.52 14.14 30.28
N PRO A 103 32.59 14.03 31.25
CA PRO A 103 32.93 13.61 32.62
C PRO A 103 33.29 12.13 32.72
N ALA A 104 32.74 11.29 31.83
CA ALA A 104 32.91 9.84 31.89
C ALA A 104 34.28 9.39 31.38
N TRP A 105 34.73 9.93 30.25
CA TRP A 105 35.90 9.41 29.52
C TRP A 105 37.11 10.37 29.51
N GLY A 106 36.93 11.67 29.78
CA GLY A 106 38.02 12.62 29.97
C GLY A 106 38.55 13.28 28.69
N LYS A 107 39.59 14.13 28.84
CA LYS A 107 40.01 15.11 27.82
C LYS A 107 40.44 14.53 26.46
N TRP A 108 40.82 13.24 26.38
CA TRP A 108 41.20 12.61 25.12
C TRP A 108 40.04 12.51 24.12
N VAL A 109 38.79 12.48 24.60
CA VAL A 109 37.59 12.44 23.75
C VAL A 109 37.51 13.65 22.83
N VAL A 110 38.00 14.82 23.25
CA VAL A 110 38.03 16.03 22.41
C VAL A 110 38.99 15.86 21.23
N SER A 111 40.20 15.33 21.48
CA SER A 111 41.18 15.04 20.44
C SER A 111 40.73 13.89 19.52
N TRP A 112 40.01 12.91 20.05
CA TRP A 112 39.45 11.80 19.27
C TRP A 112 38.26 12.23 18.40
N ALA A 113 37.36 13.06 18.92
CA ALA A 113 36.28 13.66 18.14
C ALA A 113 36.85 14.55 17.02
N TRP A 114 37.93 15.29 17.30
CA TRP A 114 38.66 16.06 16.28
C TRP A 114 39.24 15.16 15.19
N GLY A 115 39.88 14.04 15.56
CA GLY A 115 40.41 13.06 14.60
C GLY A 115 39.33 12.42 13.72
N PHE A 116 38.20 12.03 14.31
CA PHE A 116 37.06 11.51 13.56
C PHE A 116 36.41 12.57 12.66
N TRP A 117 36.41 13.84 13.04
CA TRP A 117 35.88 14.92 12.21
C TRP A 117 36.70 15.12 10.93
N TRP A 118 38.02 14.96 10.99
CA TRP A 118 38.89 14.96 9.79
C TRP A 118 38.66 13.71 8.91
N LEU A 119 38.38 12.55 9.50
CA LEU A 119 38.04 11.34 8.76
C LEU A 119 36.68 11.48 8.04
N ASP A 120 35.68 12.03 8.72
CA ASP A 120 34.36 12.34 8.16
C ASP A 120 34.44 13.38 7.04
N ALA A 121 35.23 14.44 7.21
CA ALA A 121 35.48 15.43 6.17
C ALA A 121 36.12 14.81 4.91
N ALA A 122 37.08 13.89 5.07
CA ALA A 122 37.70 13.17 3.96
C ALA A 122 36.71 12.21 3.26
N LEU A 123 35.87 11.50 4.01
CA LEU A 123 34.82 10.62 3.47
C LEU A 123 33.71 11.40 2.77
N SER A 124 33.28 12.54 3.31
CA SER A 124 32.33 13.45 2.66
C SER A 124 32.89 14.00 1.35
N LEU A 125 34.17 14.40 1.32
CA LEU A 125 34.83 14.87 0.10
C LEU A 125 34.90 13.76 -0.97
N ALA A 126 35.32 12.55 -0.60
CA ALA A 126 35.34 11.40 -1.50
C ALA A 126 33.93 11.05 -2.03
N THR A 127 32.91 11.15 -1.17
CA THR A 127 31.51 10.91 -1.53
C THR A 127 30.99 11.96 -2.51
N CYS A 128 31.29 13.24 -2.29
CA CYS A 128 30.91 14.33 -3.21
C CYS A 128 31.57 14.19 -4.58
N ILE A 129 32.79 13.66 -4.64
CA ILE A 129 33.50 13.40 -5.90
C ILE A 129 32.94 12.15 -6.61
N THR A 130 32.52 11.12 -5.87
CA THR A 130 32.18 9.80 -6.46
C THR A 130 30.71 9.64 -6.82
N VAL A 131 29.79 10.07 -5.95
CA VAL A 131 28.33 9.83 -6.10
C VAL A 131 27.78 10.30 -7.45
N PRO A 132 28.15 11.48 -7.99
CA PRO A 132 27.56 11.95 -9.25
C PRO A 132 27.92 11.14 -10.50
N PHE A 133 28.98 10.32 -10.45
CA PHE A 133 29.38 9.47 -11.57
C PHE A 133 28.76 8.07 -11.55
N VAL A 134 28.07 7.70 -10.47
CA VAL A 134 27.64 6.31 -10.23
C VAL A 134 26.11 6.17 -10.13
N ILE A 135 25.38 7.19 -9.68
CA ILE A 135 23.94 7.06 -9.36
C ILE A 135 23.13 8.27 -9.84
N LEU A 136 22.28 8.06 -10.84
CA LEU A 136 21.04 8.85 -10.98
C LEU A 136 19.97 8.18 -10.10
N PRO A 137 19.48 8.83 -9.04
CA PRO A 137 18.57 8.20 -8.08
C PRO A 137 17.17 7.97 -8.68
N PRO A 138 16.44 6.93 -8.23
CA PRO A 138 15.05 6.71 -8.61
C PRO A 138 14.14 7.87 -8.14
N LYS A 139 12.96 7.99 -8.77
CA LYS A 139 12.03 9.14 -8.62
C LYS A 139 11.66 9.50 -7.18
N GLU A 140 11.62 8.53 -6.28
CA GLU A 140 11.31 8.71 -4.85
C GLU A 140 12.44 9.41 -4.06
N ALA A 141 13.69 9.28 -4.52
CA ALA A 141 14.90 9.77 -3.85
C ALA A 141 15.49 11.04 -4.49
N ILE A 142 14.77 11.71 -5.39
CA ILE A 142 15.28 12.86 -6.17
C ILE A 142 15.78 14.04 -5.33
N VAL A 143 15.32 14.19 -4.08
CA VAL A 143 15.85 15.21 -3.13
C VAL A 143 17.34 14.99 -2.84
N SER A 144 17.84 13.75 -2.93
CA SER A 144 19.26 13.43 -2.73
C SER A 144 20.20 14.12 -3.74
N VAL A 145 19.68 14.58 -4.89
CA VAL A 145 20.44 15.36 -5.89
C VAL A 145 20.88 16.73 -5.34
N PHE A 146 20.26 17.23 -4.26
CA PHE A 146 20.68 18.45 -3.56
C PHE A 146 21.82 18.22 -2.56
N LEU A 147 22.13 16.97 -2.17
CA LEU A 147 23.15 16.69 -1.14
C LEU A 147 24.55 17.23 -1.48
N PRO A 148 25.08 17.17 -2.72
CA PRO A 148 26.39 17.72 -3.06
C PRO A 148 26.51 19.23 -2.82
N ILE A 149 25.40 19.99 -2.84
CA ILE A 149 25.38 21.43 -2.58
C ILE A 149 25.75 21.72 -1.10
N GLY A 150 25.45 20.79 -0.19
CA GLY A 150 25.66 20.94 1.25
C GLY A 150 27.13 21.10 1.63
N PRO A 151 27.99 20.10 1.37
CA PRO A 151 29.43 20.19 1.65
C PRO A 151 30.13 21.33 0.91
N LEU A 152 29.67 21.69 -0.30
CA LEU A 152 30.23 22.81 -1.05
C LEU A 152 29.89 24.17 -0.44
N GLY A 153 28.62 24.40 -0.07
CA GLY A 153 28.19 25.63 0.60
C GLY A 153 28.79 25.77 2.01
N GLN A 154 28.70 24.71 2.82
CA GLN A 154 29.24 24.71 4.18
C GLN A 154 30.77 24.80 4.20
N GLY A 155 31.46 24.15 3.25
CA GLY A 155 32.91 24.24 3.09
C GLY A 155 33.35 25.65 2.68
N GLY A 156 32.68 26.29 1.73
CA GLY A 156 32.95 27.68 1.35
C GLY A 156 32.76 28.65 2.51
N PHE A 157 31.61 28.59 3.20
CA PHE A 157 31.34 29.40 4.40
C PHE A 157 32.38 29.18 5.51
N GLY A 158 32.74 27.91 5.77
CA GLY A 158 33.75 27.55 6.77
C GLY A 158 35.13 28.10 6.46
N ILE A 159 35.57 27.99 5.20
CA ILE A 159 36.86 28.52 4.74
C ILE A 159 36.92 30.05 4.85
N GLN A 160 35.84 30.77 4.52
CA GLN A 160 35.78 32.23 4.71
C GLN A 160 35.86 32.61 6.19
N GLN A 161 35.17 31.89 7.08
CA GLN A 161 35.26 32.14 8.53
C GLN A 161 36.65 31.86 9.08
N LEU A 162 37.30 30.77 8.65
CA LEU A 162 38.69 30.48 9.01
C LEU A 162 39.64 31.59 8.55
N GLY A 163 39.44 32.15 7.35
CA GLY A 163 40.16 33.33 6.87
C GLY A 163 39.95 34.59 7.74
N LYS A 164 38.69 34.87 8.15
CA LYS A 164 38.38 35.99 9.06
C LYS A 164 38.96 35.80 10.46
N VAL A 165 39.06 34.57 10.92
CA VAL A 165 39.67 34.22 12.22
C VAL A 165 41.20 34.26 12.13
N SER A 166 41.80 33.85 11.02
CA SER A 166 43.26 33.92 10.83
C SER A 166 43.79 35.35 10.85
N LEU A 167 43.03 36.33 10.33
CA LEU A 167 43.33 37.76 10.47
C LEU A 167 43.44 38.24 11.92
N LYS A 168 42.72 37.60 12.86
CA LYS A 168 42.68 38.02 14.27
C LYS A 168 43.66 37.24 15.15
N LEU A 169 43.79 35.94 14.92
CA LEU A 169 44.58 35.05 15.78
C LEU A 169 46.04 34.90 15.36
N LEU A 170 46.37 34.94 14.06
CA LEU A 170 47.75 34.78 13.62
C LEU A 170 48.67 35.93 14.07
N PRO A 171 48.25 37.22 14.06
CA PRO A 171 49.06 38.30 14.62
C PRO A 171 49.31 38.19 16.13
N GLN A 172 48.52 37.37 16.85
CA GLN A 172 48.64 37.13 18.29
C GLN A 172 49.43 35.85 18.62
N SER A 173 49.76 35.03 17.62
CA SER A 173 50.44 33.74 17.80
C SER A 173 51.95 33.88 17.68
N THR A 174 52.67 33.52 18.75
CA THR A 174 54.14 33.48 18.77
C THR A 174 54.74 32.41 17.84
N ALA A 175 53.94 31.47 17.33
CA ALA A 175 54.41 30.35 16.51
C ALA A 175 54.96 30.78 15.14
N PHE A 176 54.45 31.87 14.56
CA PHE A 176 54.87 32.35 13.24
C PHE A 176 55.92 33.46 13.31
N THR A 177 56.07 34.13 14.46
CA THR A 177 57.06 35.20 14.69
C THR A 177 58.50 34.68 14.58
N THR A 178 58.73 33.40 14.88
CA THR A 178 60.05 32.74 14.81
C THR A 178 60.44 32.26 13.41
N ALA A 179 59.49 32.19 12.47
CA ALA A 179 59.66 31.48 11.20
C ALA A 179 60.05 32.38 10.01
N ALA A 180 59.54 33.62 9.94
CA ALA A 180 59.94 34.59 8.91
C ALA A 180 59.57 36.05 9.29
N PRO A 181 60.45 37.04 9.02
CA PRO A 181 60.11 38.45 9.09
C PRO A 181 59.17 38.82 7.94
N GLY A 182 57.87 38.58 8.15
CA GLY A 182 56.82 38.70 7.12
C GLY A 182 55.50 38.03 7.51
N ALA A 183 55.52 37.16 8.53
CA ALA A 183 54.36 36.43 9.06
C ALA A 183 53.10 37.28 9.38
N VAL A 184 53.25 38.60 9.56
CA VAL A 184 52.14 39.56 9.75
C VAL A 184 51.11 39.46 8.62
N HIS A 185 51.54 39.28 7.37
CA HIS A 185 50.65 39.18 6.20
C HIS A 185 50.06 37.78 5.99
N GLY A 186 50.47 36.78 6.79
CA GLY A 186 49.98 35.40 6.65
C GLY A 186 48.47 35.28 6.87
N GLY A 187 47.91 36.06 7.79
CA GLY A 187 46.46 36.14 8.00
C GLY A 187 45.70 36.77 6.83
N GLU A 188 46.30 37.75 6.14
CA GLU A 188 45.73 38.41 4.98
C GLU A 188 45.73 37.49 3.76
N ILE A 189 46.86 36.82 3.50
CA ILE A 189 46.97 35.82 2.42
C ILE A 189 45.95 34.70 2.61
N LEU A 190 45.80 34.18 3.84
CA LEU A 190 44.79 33.14 4.13
C LEU A 190 43.35 33.65 4.04
N TYR A 191 43.10 34.94 4.33
CA TYR A 191 41.79 35.55 4.13
C TYR A 191 41.41 35.67 2.65
N PHE A 192 42.29 36.25 1.82
CA PHE A 192 42.05 36.36 0.37
C PHE A 192 41.98 34.99 -0.31
N LEU A 193 42.84 34.04 0.08
CA LEU A 193 42.77 32.66 -0.38
C LEU A 193 41.46 31.99 0.04
N GLY A 194 40.97 32.29 1.25
CA GLY A 194 39.70 31.78 1.74
C GLY A 194 38.50 32.28 0.93
N ILE A 195 38.47 33.56 0.58
CA ILE A 195 37.45 34.15 -0.31
C ILE A 195 37.53 33.49 -1.71
N PHE A 196 38.74 33.33 -2.26
CA PHE A 196 38.94 32.73 -3.58
C PHE A 196 38.48 31.27 -3.65
N LEU A 197 38.86 30.44 -2.66
CA LEU A 197 38.43 29.05 -2.56
C LEU A 197 36.91 28.94 -2.37
N ALA A 198 36.30 29.80 -1.55
CA ALA A 198 34.86 29.82 -1.39
C ALA A 198 34.12 30.22 -2.67
N LEU A 199 34.66 31.14 -3.47
CA LEU A 199 34.10 31.50 -4.78
C LEU A 199 34.17 30.34 -5.78
N ILE A 200 35.23 29.53 -5.76
CA ILE A 200 35.33 28.28 -6.54
C ILE A 200 34.28 27.25 -6.08
N MET A 201 34.18 27.00 -4.77
CA MET A 201 33.22 26.04 -4.22
C MET A 201 31.77 26.46 -4.46
N TRP A 202 31.49 27.76 -4.38
CA TRP A 202 30.20 28.36 -4.73
C TRP A 202 29.87 28.20 -6.22
N GLY A 203 30.83 28.45 -7.12
CA GLY A 203 30.68 28.22 -8.55
C GLY A 203 30.37 26.76 -8.89
N PHE A 204 31.04 25.81 -8.22
CA PHE A 204 30.76 24.39 -8.40
C PHE A 204 29.38 23.98 -7.83
N ALA A 205 28.97 24.56 -6.69
CA ALA A 205 27.64 24.36 -6.13
C ALA A 205 26.51 24.84 -7.05
N LEU A 206 26.72 25.90 -7.85
CA LEU A 206 25.74 26.35 -8.86
C LEU A 206 25.50 25.32 -9.97
N VAL A 207 26.53 24.58 -10.38
CA VAL A 207 26.39 23.51 -11.39
C VAL A 207 25.48 22.40 -10.85
N TRP A 208 25.71 21.97 -9.61
CA TRP A 208 24.83 20.99 -8.94
C TRP A 208 23.41 21.51 -8.73
N LEU A 209 23.26 22.78 -8.34
CA LEU A 209 21.95 23.42 -8.23
C LEU A 209 21.21 23.44 -9.58
N SER A 210 21.91 23.69 -10.70
CA SER A 210 21.28 23.68 -12.02
C SER A 210 20.77 22.31 -12.44
N PHE A 211 21.55 21.23 -12.24
CA PHE A 211 21.10 19.86 -12.49
C PHE A 211 19.93 19.47 -11.58
N ALA A 212 19.97 19.87 -10.31
CA ALA A 212 18.91 19.59 -9.35
C ALA A 212 17.60 20.32 -9.71
N LEU A 213 17.67 21.57 -10.17
CA LEU A 213 16.51 22.34 -10.65
C LEU A 213 15.95 21.78 -11.97
N ILE A 214 16.78 21.42 -12.94
CA ILE A 214 16.34 20.78 -14.20
C ILE A 214 15.62 19.46 -13.90
N SER A 215 16.13 18.67 -12.94
CA SER A 215 15.53 17.40 -12.52
C SER A 215 14.16 17.60 -11.83
N ILE A 216 13.94 18.72 -11.13
CA ILE A 216 12.62 19.09 -10.59
C ILE A 216 11.67 19.56 -11.71
N VAL A 217 12.12 20.48 -12.57
CA VAL A 217 11.27 21.09 -13.62
C VAL A 217 10.75 20.06 -14.63
N THR A 218 11.51 18.99 -14.85
CA THR A 218 11.13 17.87 -15.72
C THR A 218 10.16 16.84 -15.07
N MET A 219 9.73 17.06 -13.82
CA MET A 219 8.81 16.15 -13.09
C MET A 219 7.58 16.88 -12.53
N GLN A 220 6.38 16.53 -13.03
CA GLN A 220 5.16 17.29 -12.73
C GLN A 220 4.44 16.97 -11.39
N LYS A 221 4.73 15.85 -10.71
CA LYS A 221 4.16 15.55 -9.37
C LYS A 221 5.20 14.85 -8.48
N PHE A 222 5.31 15.28 -7.23
CA PHE A 222 6.26 14.76 -6.24
C PHE A 222 5.62 14.70 -4.83
N PRO A 223 5.53 13.52 -4.18
CA PRO A 223 4.92 13.37 -2.85
C PRO A 223 5.88 13.81 -1.72
N PHE A 224 5.30 14.19 -0.57
CA PHE A 224 6.05 14.64 0.59
C PHE A 224 6.69 13.46 1.34
N ASN A 225 7.95 13.59 1.76
CA ASN A 225 8.63 12.63 2.65
C ASN A 225 9.65 13.33 3.56
N MET A 226 10.10 12.65 4.63
CA MET A 226 11.10 13.18 5.57
C MET A 226 12.44 13.57 4.92
N GLY A 227 12.75 13.06 3.73
CA GLY A 227 13.91 13.47 2.93
C GLY A 227 13.84 14.91 2.40
N TRP A 228 12.68 15.58 2.45
CA TRP A 228 12.53 16.98 1.99
C TRP A 228 13.35 17.99 2.81
N TRP A 229 13.79 17.66 4.03
CA TRP A 229 14.81 18.45 4.75
C TRP A 229 16.17 18.49 4.02
N GLY A 230 16.40 17.58 3.07
CA GLY A 230 17.49 17.64 2.11
C GLY A 230 17.42 18.81 1.12
N PHE A 231 16.30 19.55 1.04
CA PHE A 231 16.27 20.85 0.37
C PHE A 231 16.78 21.98 1.27
N THR A 232 16.52 21.93 2.59
CA THR A 232 16.69 23.10 3.46
C THR A 232 18.14 23.30 3.88
N PHE A 233 18.83 22.23 4.30
CA PHE A 233 20.23 22.33 4.72
C PHE A 233 21.17 22.72 3.55
N PRO A 234 21.16 22.04 2.38
CA PRO A 234 22.07 22.37 1.29
C PRO A 234 21.86 23.77 0.70
N LEU A 235 20.60 24.20 0.50
CA LEU A 235 20.31 25.55 0.04
C LEU A 235 20.63 26.60 1.12
N GLY A 236 20.43 26.27 2.40
CA GLY A 236 20.76 27.15 3.53
C GLY A 236 22.25 27.43 3.67
N VAL A 237 23.11 26.40 3.58
CA VAL A 237 24.57 26.58 3.64
C VAL A 237 25.14 27.22 2.38
N MET A 238 24.48 27.04 1.22
CA MET A 238 24.80 27.81 0.02
C MET A 238 24.44 29.30 0.19
N ALA A 239 23.30 29.60 0.81
CA ALA A 239 22.89 30.98 1.08
C ALA A 239 23.80 31.70 2.09
N THR A 240 24.32 31.01 3.12
CA THR A 240 25.30 31.62 4.06
C THR A 240 26.65 31.87 3.42
N CYS A 241 27.15 30.94 2.58
CA CYS A 241 28.36 31.14 1.77
C CYS A 241 28.20 32.37 0.85
N THR A 242 27.10 32.43 0.10
CA THR A 242 26.73 33.58 -0.75
C THR A 242 26.66 34.88 0.06
N GLY A 243 26.07 34.83 1.27
CA GLY A 243 25.94 35.98 2.17
C GLY A 243 27.27 36.47 2.74
N MET A 244 28.22 35.58 2.98
CA MET A 244 29.59 35.99 3.32
C MET A 244 30.32 36.57 2.12
N LEU A 245 30.24 35.96 0.93
CA LEU A 245 30.80 36.55 -0.29
C LEU A 245 30.21 37.95 -0.59
N ALA A 246 28.94 38.17 -0.27
CA ALA A 246 28.27 39.48 -0.37
C ALA A 246 28.86 40.55 0.58
N GLN A 247 29.35 40.15 1.74
CA GLN A 247 30.03 41.02 2.71
C GLN A 247 31.52 41.21 2.36
N ASP A 248 32.18 40.14 1.92
CA ASP A 248 33.64 40.11 1.70
C ASP A 248 34.06 40.79 0.39
N LEU A 249 33.16 40.81 -0.60
CA LEU A 249 33.36 41.43 -1.92
C LEU A 249 32.52 42.71 -2.12
N ASP A 250 31.82 43.16 -1.08
CA ASP A 250 30.82 44.26 -1.06
C ASP A 250 29.90 44.33 -2.31
N SER A 251 29.43 43.16 -2.75
CA SER A 251 28.81 43.02 -4.07
C SER A 251 27.30 42.98 -4.01
N THR A 252 26.64 43.93 -4.68
CA THR A 252 25.18 43.96 -4.83
C THR A 252 24.62 42.68 -5.47
N PHE A 253 25.36 42.06 -6.40
CA PHE A 253 24.98 40.79 -7.02
C PHE A 253 24.84 39.67 -5.99
N PHE A 254 25.87 39.46 -5.16
CA PHE A 254 25.83 38.43 -4.12
C PHE A 254 24.77 38.76 -3.06
N ARG A 255 24.57 40.03 -2.68
CA ARG A 255 23.49 40.45 -1.77
C ARG A 255 22.09 40.05 -2.29
N VAL A 256 21.82 40.26 -3.58
CA VAL A 256 20.56 39.85 -4.23
C VAL A 256 20.46 38.32 -4.32
N MET A 257 21.54 37.62 -4.63
CA MET A 257 21.55 36.16 -4.74
C MET A 257 21.30 35.48 -3.38
N THR A 258 21.87 36.00 -2.28
CA THR A 258 21.55 35.57 -0.91
C THR A 258 20.07 35.75 -0.59
N MET A 259 19.47 36.87 -1.00
CA MET A 259 18.03 37.08 -0.84
C MET A 259 17.21 36.08 -1.66
N PHE A 260 17.59 35.76 -2.90
CA PHE A 260 16.89 34.78 -3.72
C PHE A 260 16.99 33.36 -3.15
N GLN A 261 18.19 32.93 -2.73
CA GLN A 261 18.39 31.61 -2.13
C GLN A 261 17.68 31.48 -0.76
N GLY A 262 17.74 32.53 0.08
CA GLY A 262 17.05 32.57 1.36
C GLY A 262 15.52 32.67 1.25
N SER A 263 14.99 33.39 0.26
CA SER A 263 13.54 33.55 0.08
C SER A 263 12.85 32.35 -0.57
N ASN A 264 13.55 31.55 -1.39
CA ASN A 264 13.02 30.30 -1.92
C ASN A 264 12.79 29.26 -0.80
N LEU A 265 13.62 29.26 0.25
CA LEU A 265 13.41 28.48 1.47
C LEU A 265 12.09 28.87 2.15
N SER A 266 11.80 30.18 2.22
CA SER A 266 10.56 30.72 2.78
C SER A 266 9.36 30.50 1.86
N THR A 267 9.46 30.63 0.54
CA THR A 267 8.33 30.45 -0.38
C THR A 267 7.97 28.99 -0.64
N ALA A 268 8.91 28.04 -0.50
CA ALA A 268 8.57 26.61 -0.47
C ALA A 268 7.72 26.26 0.76
N ALA A 269 8.02 26.85 1.92
CA ALA A 269 7.20 26.73 3.13
C ALA A 269 5.86 27.51 3.01
N LEU A 270 5.91 28.77 2.57
CA LEU A 270 4.76 29.67 2.51
C LEU A 270 3.75 29.31 1.41
N ARG A 271 4.19 28.80 0.24
CA ARG A 271 3.25 28.34 -0.81
C ARG A 271 2.38 27.17 -0.36
N ARG A 272 2.79 26.43 0.67
CA ARG A 272 1.97 25.37 1.27
C ARG A 272 1.06 25.92 2.38
N PHE A 273 1.54 26.87 3.20
CA PHE A 273 0.65 27.64 4.10
C PHE A 273 -0.48 28.36 3.35
N SER A 274 -0.23 28.92 2.17
CA SER A 274 -1.26 29.59 1.34
C SER A 274 -2.14 28.64 0.50
N ARG A 275 -1.96 27.31 0.62
CA ARG A 275 -2.89 26.29 0.10
C ARG A 275 -3.46 25.38 1.19
N VAL A 276 -3.28 25.75 2.46
CA VAL A 276 -4.17 25.28 3.54
C VAL A 276 -5.47 26.05 3.40
N LYS A 277 -6.58 25.37 3.12
CA LYS A 277 -7.92 25.94 3.28
C LYS A 277 -8.13 26.21 4.77
N MET A 278 -7.89 27.45 5.21
CA MET A 278 -8.50 27.92 6.47
C MET A 278 -10.02 27.97 6.25
N ALA A 279 -10.75 27.09 6.92
CA ALA A 279 -12.17 27.32 7.16
C ALA A 279 -12.29 28.50 8.13
N SER A 280 -13.12 29.49 7.79
CA SER A 280 -13.55 30.51 8.74
C SER A 280 -15.01 30.26 9.10
N PRO A 281 -15.38 30.23 10.40
CA PRO A 281 -16.74 29.94 10.82
C PRO A 281 -17.57 31.23 10.89
N LEU A 282 -18.41 31.46 9.88
CA LEU A 282 -19.70 32.19 9.97
C LEU A 282 -20.27 32.31 8.55
N ASP A 283 -21.49 31.83 8.30
CA ASP A 283 -22.43 32.66 7.55
C ASP A 283 -23.90 32.39 7.89
N ARG A 284 -24.71 33.44 7.80
CA ARG A 284 -26.17 33.42 7.94
C ARG A 284 -26.77 33.79 6.58
N PRO A 285 -27.95 33.28 6.18
CA PRO A 285 -28.37 33.25 4.76
C PRO A 285 -28.62 34.59 4.04
N GLY A 286 -28.43 35.74 4.69
CA GLY A 286 -28.67 37.06 4.09
C GLY A 286 -27.44 37.69 3.42
N ILE A 287 -26.26 37.55 4.03
CA ILE A 287 -25.06 38.33 3.65
C ILE A 287 -24.37 37.77 2.40
N LEU A 288 -24.34 36.43 2.25
CA LEU A 288 -23.73 35.76 1.10
C LEU A 288 -24.33 36.21 -0.26
N SER A 289 -25.63 36.55 -0.32
CA SER A 289 -26.27 37.05 -1.54
C SER A 289 -25.80 38.46 -1.93
N VAL A 290 -25.50 39.31 -0.93
CA VAL A 290 -24.95 40.66 -1.13
C VAL A 290 -23.45 40.57 -1.45
N LEU A 291 -22.72 39.67 -0.78
CA LEU A 291 -21.30 39.43 -1.05
C LEU A 291 -21.05 38.81 -2.42
N ASN A 292 -21.91 37.94 -2.94
CA ASN A 292 -21.77 37.41 -4.30
C ASN A 292 -22.03 38.50 -5.36
N ASN A 293 -23.04 39.36 -5.16
CA ASN A 293 -23.22 40.53 -6.02
C ASN A 293 -22.01 41.50 -5.95
N PHE A 294 -21.45 41.74 -4.76
CA PHE A 294 -20.21 42.51 -4.60
C PHE A 294 -19.00 41.84 -5.23
N HIS A 295 -18.91 40.51 -5.16
CA HIS A 295 -17.86 39.72 -5.78
C HIS A 295 -17.92 39.86 -7.29
N ASP A 296 -19.07 39.71 -7.92
CA ASP A 296 -19.18 39.76 -9.37
C ASP A 296 -18.96 41.18 -9.92
N VAL A 297 -19.47 42.20 -9.22
CA VAL A 297 -19.14 43.61 -9.48
C VAL A 297 -17.64 43.89 -9.27
N TRP A 298 -17.01 43.30 -8.26
CA TRP A 298 -15.56 43.37 -8.08
C TRP A 298 -14.80 42.63 -9.20
N GLN A 299 -15.29 41.49 -9.69
CA GLN A 299 -14.66 40.79 -10.80
C GLN A 299 -14.68 41.65 -12.08
N GLU A 300 -15.76 42.37 -12.38
CA GLU A 300 -15.75 43.31 -13.52
C GLU A 300 -14.81 44.52 -13.30
N ILE A 301 -14.77 45.08 -12.10
CA ILE A 301 -14.12 46.39 -11.84
C ILE A 301 -12.68 46.25 -11.30
N ARG A 302 -12.22 45.05 -10.90
CA ARG A 302 -10.89 44.84 -10.26
C ARG A 302 -9.72 45.31 -11.09
N ILE A 303 -9.72 45.08 -12.41
CA ILE A 303 -8.58 45.43 -13.28
C ILE A 303 -8.40 46.96 -13.35
N PRO A 304 -9.41 47.77 -13.72
CA PRO A 304 -9.27 49.23 -13.71
C PRO A 304 -9.01 49.80 -12.31
N VAL A 305 -9.60 49.25 -11.24
CA VAL A 305 -9.30 49.71 -9.86
C VAL A 305 -7.85 49.42 -9.48
N ILE A 306 -7.33 48.22 -9.71
CA ILE A 306 -5.93 47.88 -9.40
C ILE A 306 -4.97 48.76 -10.19
N LEU A 307 -5.25 49.02 -11.48
CA LEU A 307 -4.43 49.93 -12.30
C LEU A 307 -4.49 51.38 -11.80
N PHE A 308 -5.67 51.88 -11.43
CA PHE A 308 -5.83 53.24 -10.91
C PHE A 308 -5.20 53.40 -9.51
N THR A 309 -5.29 52.38 -8.65
CA THR A 309 -4.62 52.36 -7.34
C THR A 309 -3.11 52.21 -7.49
N ALA A 310 -2.61 51.40 -8.42
CA ALA A 310 -1.18 51.31 -8.72
C ALA A 310 -0.63 52.63 -9.28
N PHE A 311 -1.38 53.29 -10.17
CA PHE A 311 -1.05 54.63 -10.67
C PHE A 311 -1.07 55.67 -9.53
N GLY A 312 -2.11 55.67 -8.69
CA GLY A 312 -2.21 56.54 -7.52
C GLY A 312 -1.08 56.32 -6.50
N LEU A 313 -0.67 55.06 -6.27
CA LEU A 313 0.47 54.72 -5.41
C LEU A 313 1.82 55.08 -6.05
N LEU A 314 1.96 55.01 -7.37
CA LEU A 314 3.15 55.50 -8.08
C LEU A 314 3.22 57.03 -8.04
N VAL A 315 2.11 57.73 -8.24
CA VAL A 315 2.02 59.20 -8.08
C VAL A 315 2.29 59.60 -6.62
N LEU A 316 1.72 58.90 -5.64
CA LEU A 316 1.97 59.14 -4.21
C LEU A 316 3.43 58.85 -3.84
N ARG A 317 4.03 57.77 -4.37
CA ARG A 317 5.44 57.44 -4.14
C ARG A 317 6.36 58.46 -4.81
N PHE A 318 6.02 58.94 -6.01
CA PHE A 318 6.76 60.01 -6.69
C PHE A 318 6.62 61.34 -5.96
N TYR A 319 5.43 61.65 -5.44
CA TYR A 319 5.16 62.84 -4.61
C TYR A 319 5.94 62.79 -3.30
N LEU A 320 5.83 61.70 -2.52
CA LEU A 320 6.60 61.52 -1.30
C LEU A 320 8.11 61.61 -1.56
N HIS A 321 8.62 60.93 -2.59
CA HIS A 321 10.05 60.99 -2.97
C HIS A 321 10.46 62.38 -3.53
N SER A 322 9.52 63.26 -3.88
CA SER A 322 9.77 64.65 -4.30
C SER A 322 9.58 65.68 -3.18
N VAL A 323 8.97 65.29 -2.05
CA VAL A 323 8.64 66.14 -0.90
C VAL A 323 9.47 65.80 0.34
N GLU A 324 10.08 64.62 0.38
CA GLU A 324 10.97 64.18 1.46
C GLU A 324 12.35 64.87 1.33
N GLU A 325 12.51 66.02 1.99
CA GLU A 325 13.79 66.71 2.11
C GLU A 325 14.84 65.84 2.80
N LYS A 326 16.07 65.85 2.29
CA LYS A 326 17.20 65.12 2.85
C LYS A 326 17.80 65.88 4.04
N ASP A 327 17.54 65.39 5.26
CA ASP A 327 18.25 65.83 6.46
C ASP A 327 19.44 64.92 6.84
N GLU A 328 20.51 65.53 7.34
CA GLU A 328 21.79 64.87 7.64
C GLU A 328 21.90 64.31 9.09
N LEU A 329 22.71 63.26 9.25
CA LEU A 329 23.00 62.57 10.51
C LEU A 329 23.74 63.43 11.56
N LYS A 330 23.27 63.44 12.82
CA LYS A 330 24.05 63.85 14.02
C LYS A 330 23.80 62.95 15.25
N ALA A 331 24.72 63.01 16.22
CA ALA A 331 25.00 61.94 17.21
C ALA A 331 24.47 62.16 18.65
N PHE A 332 24.51 61.09 19.46
CA PHE A 332 24.21 61.01 20.92
C PHE A 332 25.23 61.76 21.80
N PRO A 333 24.89 62.32 23.01
CA PRO A 333 24.70 61.50 24.25
C PRO A 333 23.86 62.04 25.46
N LYS A 334 23.45 61.11 26.35
CA LYS A 334 23.31 61.15 27.85
C LYS A 334 22.44 62.21 28.63
N ALA A 335 21.42 61.71 29.38
CA ALA A 335 21.33 61.67 30.87
C ALA A 335 20.08 62.25 31.65
N LEU A 336 19.65 61.48 32.69
CA LEU A 336 19.14 61.82 34.05
C LEU A 336 17.63 62.12 34.41
N ASN A 337 17.19 61.46 35.51
CA ASN A 337 16.10 61.73 36.50
C ASN A 337 14.61 61.50 36.10
N ARG A 338 13.79 60.66 36.79
CA ARG A 338 13.11 60.76 38.14
C ARG A 338 11.99 61.84 38.16
N GLU A 339 10.79 61.69 38.75
CA GLU A 339 10.33 60.92 39.95
C GLU A 339 8.78 60.69 40.02
N LYS A 340 8.17 60.50 41.22
CA LYS A 340 6.75 60.11 41.55
C LYS A 340 6.39 60.60 43.00
N PRO A 341 5.18 60.40 43.64
CA PRO A 341 3.95 59.62 43.33
C PRO A 341 2.57 60.31 43.71
N GLU A 342 1.48 59.52 43.91
CA GLU A 342 0.31 59.72 44.84
C GLU A 342 -0.77 60.84 44.61
N SER A 343 -2.03 60.80 45.12
CA SER A 343 -2.93 59.75 45.70
C SER A 343 -4.46 60.14 45.71
N LYS A 344 -5.33 59.29 46.30
CA LYS A 344 -6.84 59.22 46.28
C LYS A 344 -7.61 60.31 47.08
N PRO A 345 -8.97 60.41 47.00
CA PRO A 345 -9.89 59.72 47.96
C PRO A 345 -11.27 59.20 47.42
N LEU A 346 -12.12 58.68 48.32
CA LEU A 346 -13.42 57.93 48.22
C LEU A 346 -14.29 58.29 49.50
N PRO A 347 -15.54 57.80 49.78
CA PRO A 347 -16.70 57.26 49.01
C PRO A 347 -18.16 57.64 49.53
N LYS A 348 -19.24 56.97 48.99
CA LYS A 348 -20.57 56.60 49.62
C LYS A 348 -21.73 57.65 49.72
N PRO A 349 -23.04 57.30 49.96
CA PRO A 349 -23.81 56.00 49.90
C PRO A 349 -25.33 55.99 49.39
N VAL A 350 -25.93 54.78 49.20
CA VAL A 350 -27.32 54.27 49.61
C VAL A 350 -28.68 54.64 48.89
N ASP A 351 -29.44 53.57 48.51
CA ASP A 351 -30.93 53.26 48.43
C ASP A 351 -31.99 54.21 47.74
N GLU A 352 -33.25 53.86 47.31
CA GLU A 352 -34.14 52.65 47.27
C GLU A 352 -35.35 52.80 46.25
N LYS A 353 -35.92 51.71 45.68
CA LYS A 353 -37.38 51.46 45.25
C LYS A 353 -38.14 52.42 44.26
N LYS A 354 -39.24 52.10 43.50
CA LYS A 354 -40.00 50.87 43.06
C LYS A 354 -41.02 51.20 41.91
N ASP A 355 -41.84 50.19 41.50
CA ASP A 355 -43.16 50.24 40.76
C ASP A 355 -43.19 50.32 39.20
N ALA A 356 -44.18 49.79 38.45
CA ALA A 356 -45.19 48.71 38.66
C ALA A 356 -45.82 48.22 37.31
N LYS A 357 -46.67 47.18 37.35
CA LYS A 357 -47.23 46.35 36.24
C LYS A 357 -48.59 46.90 35.69
N PRO A 358 -49.14 46.38 34.56
CA PRO A 358 -50.14 45.28 34.65
C PRO A 358 -50.25 44.28 33.45
N THR A 359 -50.82 43.10 33.75
CA THR A 359 -51.40 42.05 32.85
C THR A 359 -52.96 42.19 32.84
N PRO A 360 -53.88 41.35 32.22
CA PRO A 360 -53.91 39.85 32.22
C PRO A 360 -54.80 39.04 31.18
N VAL A 361 -54.87 37.69 31.36
CA VAL A 361 -55.89 36.63 30.95
C VAL A 361 -56.24 36.39 29.43
N VAL A 362 -56.82 35.26 28.92
CA VAL A 362 -57.45 33.98 29.42
C VAL A 362 -57.15 32.75 28.49
N GLU A 363 -57.43 31.53 28.99
CA GLU A 363 -57.55 30.20 28.32
C GLU A 363 -58.88 29.95 27.52
N THR A 364 -59.35 28.75 27.04
CA THR A 364 -58.91 27.31 27.04
C THR A 364 -59.59 26.47 25.90
N LYS A 365 -59.14 25.20 25.71
CA LYS A 365 -59.88 23.98 25.26
C LYS A 365 -60.13 23.68 23.76
N ALA A 366 -60.28 22.37 23.48
CA ALA A 366 -60.44 21.72 22.15
C ALA A 366 -61.82 21.07 21.96
N PRO A 367 -62.16 20.61 20.73
CA PRO A 367 -62.70 19.25 20.56
C PRO A 367 -62.29 18.50 19.26
N LYS A 368 -62.65 17.22 19.16
CA LYS A 368 -62.54 16.33 17.97
C LYS A 368 -63.93 16.01 17.36
N SER A 369 -63.95 15.29 16.22
CA SER A 369 -65.08 14.58 15.55
C SER A 369 -65.76 15.35 14.37
N ASN A 370 -66.37 14.74 13.32
CA ASN A 370 -66.45 13.32 12.90
C ASN A 370 -66.93 13.13 11.42
N GLY A 371 -66.25 12.27 10.64
CA GLY A 371 -66.82 11.47 9.49
C GLY A 371 -67.11 12.16 8.14
N PRO A 372 -67.39 11.39 7.05
CA PRO A 372 -67.48 9.92 6.93
C PRO A 372 -66.31 9.25 6.16
N LYS A 373 -66.38 7.92 5.96
CA LYS A 373 -65.26 7.03 5.56
C LYS A 373 -65.32 6.55 4.10
N ARG A 374 -64.16 6.21 3.50
CA ARG A 374 -64.02 5.08 2.56
C ARG A 374 -62.69 4.32 2.78
N ILE A 375 -62.64 3.09 2.28
CA ILE A 375 -61.83 1.91 2.68
C ILE A 375 -61.28 1.29 1.36
N LYS A 376 -60.09 0.66 1.22
CA LYS A 376 -58.98 0.23 2.12
C LYS A 376 -57.73 -0.06 1.25
N GLY A 377 -56.55 -0.18 1.90
CA GLY A 377 -55.43 -1.03 1.43
C GLY A 377 -54.11 -0.29 1.24
N GLY A 378 -53.05 -0.51 2.04
CA GLY A 378 -52.95 -1.36 3.23
C GLY A 378 -51.49 -1.68 3.55
N LEU A 379 -50.83 -0.84 4.36
CA LEU A 379 -49.44 -1.06 4.77
C LEU A 379 -49.37 -2.26 5.74
N VAL A 380 -48.59 -3.28 5.42
CA VAL A 380 -48.39 -4.44 6.31
C VAL A 380 -47.35 -4.08 7.37
N LYS A 381 -47.81 -3.57 8.52
CA LYS A 381 -47.11 -3.82 9.78
C LYS A 381 -47.21 -5.32 10.07
N ARG A 382 -46.08 -5.99 10.33
CA ARG A 382 -46.10 -7.17 11.20
C ARG A 382 -46.13 -6.71 12.67
N PRO A 383 -46.67 -7.54 13.59
CA PRO A 383 -47.10 -7.06 14.89
C PRO A 383 -45.93 -6.78 15.82
N SER A 384 -46.15 -5.86 16.76
CA SER A 384 -45.59 -6.02 18.10
C SER A 384 -46.15 -7.32 18.68
N GLU A 385 -45.30 -8.29 18.98
CA GLU A 385 -45.69 -9.36 19.88
C GLU A 385 -45.81 -8.76 21.30
N GLU A 386 -47.04 -8.66 21.79
CA GLU A 386 -47.27 -8.69 23.23
C GLU A 386 -46.84 -10.08 23.71
N LEU A 387 -45.60 -10.19 24.17
CA LEU A 387 -45.19 -11.33 24.98
C LEU A 387 -45.96 -11.28 26.30
N LYS A 388 -46.90 -12.22 26.39
CA LYS A 388 -47.63 -12.63 27.58
C LYS A 388 -46.74 -12.63 28.82
N ASN A 389 -47.32 -12.29 29.97
CA ASN A 389 -46.77 -12.71 31.27
C ASN A 389 -46.52 -14.22 31.25
N GLY A 390 -45.25 -14.63 31.33
CA GLY A 390 -44.86 -16.05 31.31
C GLY A 390 -43.34 -16.21 31.18
N GLU A 391 -42.70 -16.44 32.33
CA GLU A 391 -41.30 -16.87 32.53
C GLU A 391 -40.19 -15.89 32.08
N ALA A 392 -39.50 -15.33 33.08
CA ALA A 392 -38.34 -14.47 32.89
C ALA A 392 -37.12 -15.31 32.47
N SER A 393 -36.73 -15.20 31.20
CA SER A 393 -35.42 -15.65 30.72
C SER A 393 -34.38 -14.58 31.06
N THR A 394 -33.39 -14.92 31.88
CA THR A 394 -32.24 -14.07 32.20
C THR A 394 -31.42 -13.80 30.95
N ARG A 395 -31.41 -12.55 30.48
CA ARG A 395 -30.55 -12.13 29.35
C ARG A 395 -29.10 -12.16 29.80
N THR A 396 -28.22 -12.72 28.97
CA THR A 396 -26.79 -12.80 29.24
C THR A 396 -25.99 -11.99 28.22
N VAL A 397 -25.20 -11.04 28.68
CA VAL A 397 -24.35 -10.18 27.83
C VAL A 397 -22.88 -10.55 28.03
N ARG A 398 -22.10 -10.66 26.94
CA ARG A 398 -20.64 -10.87 26.99
C ARG A 398 -19.89 -9.68 26.35
N PRO A 399 -19.12 -8.91 27.13
CA PRO A 399 -18.19 -7.93 26.60
C PRO A 399 -16.96 -8.61 25.97
N LEU A 400 -16.61 -8.23 24.74
CA LEU A 400 -15.36 -8.60 24.08
C LEU A 400 -14.47 -7.36 23.94
N ILE A 401 -13.23 -7.44 24.42
CA ILE A 401 -12.29 -6.33 24.50
C ILE A 401 -11.12 -6.59 23.56
N PHE A 402 -11.17 -5.97 22.39
CA PHE A 402 -10.13 -6.02 21.38
C PHE A 402 -9.05 -4.97 21.68
N PHE A 403 -7.79 -5.38 21.67
CA PHE A 403 -6.66 -4.45 21.78
C PHE A 403 -5.61 -4.80 20.71
N SER A 404 -4.65 -3.90 20.49
CA SER A 404 -3.47 -4.19 19.69
C SER A 404 -2.22 -3.68 20.38
N SER A 405 -1.06 -4.28 20.08
CA SER A 405 0.18 -3.78 20.64
C SER A 405 1.47 -4.12 19.90
N ILE A 406 2.31 -3.09 19.74
CA ILE A 406 3.75 -3.22 19.47
C ILE A 406 4.57 -3.15 20.78
N THR A 407 3.97 -2.67 21.88
CA THR A 407 4.66 -2.53 23.18
C THR A 407 3.91 -3.27 24.29
N ALA A 408 4.61 -3.76 25.30
CA ALA A 408 4.01 -4.58 26.37
C ALA A 408 3.13 -3.81 27.39
N ASN A 409 2.61 -2.63 27.03
CA ASN A 409 1.81 -1.75 27.89
C ASN A 409 0.30 -1.94 27.66
N THR A 410 -0.19 -1.80 26.43
CA THR A 410 -1.61 -2.01 26.08
C THR A 410 -2.18 -3.36 26.56
N PRO A 411 -1.51 -4.53 26.39
CA PRO A 411 -2.02 -5.80 26.93
C PRO A 411 -2.18 -5.83 28.46
N LYS A 412 -1.38 -5.03 29.20
CA LYS A 412 -1.55 -4.89 30.66
C LYS A 412 -2.73 -3.99 31.00
N ILE A 413 -2.87 -2.88 30.27
CA ILE A 413 -4.00 -1.95 30.41
C ILE A 413 -5.31 -2.67 30.08
N ALA A 414 -5.37 -3.47 29.02
CA ALA A 414 -6.55 -4.24 28.65
C ALA A 414 -6.96 -5.28 29.70
N LYS A 415 -5.99 -5.95 30.35
CA LYS A 415 -6.27 -6.91 31.43
C LYS A 415 -6.73 -6.23 32.72
N ASP A 416 -6.03 -5.19 33.18
CA ASP A 416 -6.44 -4.38 34.34
C ASP A 416 -7.82 -3.71 34.10
N TYR A 417 -8.09 -3.29 32.86
CA TYR A 417 -9.39 -2.78 32.45
C TYR A 417 -10.49 -3.85 32.52
N ALA A 418 -10.24 -5.07 32.03
CA ALA A 418 -11.19 -6.19 32.12
C ALA A 418 -11.53 -6.55 33.58
N GLU A 419 -10.52 -6.67 34.46
CA GLU A 419 -10.72 -6.95 35.90
C GLU A 419 -11.48 -5.85 36.65
N ARG A 420 -11.39 -4.59 36.18
CA ARG A 420 -12.17 -3.47 36.73
C ARG A 420 -13.60 -3.47 36.22
N LEU A 421 -13.77 -3.70 34.91
CA LEU A 421 -15.07 -3.78 34.25
C LEU A 421 -15.91 -4.92 34.86
N GLU A 422 -15.32 -6.09 35.10
CA GLU A 422 -15.97 -7.22 35.80
C GLU A 422 -16.53 -6.79 37.17
N LYS A 423 -15.70 -6.21 38.04
CA LYS A 423 -16.10 -5.71 39.38
C LYS A 423 -17.11 -4.55 39.35
N GLN A 424 -17.21 -3.83 38.22
CA GLN A 424 -18.24 -2.81 38.01
C GLN A 424 -19.55 -3.44 37.54
N LEU A 425 -19.49 -4.40 36.60
CA LEU A 425 -20.64 -5.13 36.09
C LEU A 425 -21.28 -6.05 37.14
N GLU A 426 -20.52 -6.64 38.07
CA GLU A 426 -21.06 -7.36 39.24
C GLU A 426 -22.02 -6.48 40.06
N LYS A 427 -21.70 -5.20 40.24
CA LYS A 427 -22.54 -4.24 40.98
C LYS A 427 -23.79 -3.87 40.20
N VAL A 428 -23.68 -3.73 38.88
CA VAL A 428 -24.83 -3.47 37.98
C VAL A 428 -25.76 -4.68 37.91
N THR A 429 -25.21 -5.89 37.96
CA THR A 429 -25.95 -7.16 38.00
C THR A 429 -26.80 -7.27 39.28
N ALA A 430 -26.35 -6.72 40.41
CA ALA A 430 -27.13 -6.70 41.65
C ALA A 430 -28.41 -5.84 41.57
N ASP A 431 -28.47 -4.90 40.62
CA ASP A 431 -29.57 -3.95 40.42
C ASP A 431 -30.47 -4.29 39.19
N THR A 432 -30.23 -5.41 38.48
CA THR A 432 -30.90 -5.74 37.20
C THR A 432 -31.10 -7.24 36.95
N ASP A 433 -32.15 -7.62 36.21
CA ASP A 433 -32.45 -9.02 35.81
C ASP A 433 -31.57 -9.54 34.63
N CYS A 434 -30.34 -9.00 34.48
CA CYS A 434 -29.44 -9.28 33.36
C CYS A 434 -28.07 -9.74 33.87
N SER A 435 -27.61 -10.92 33.45
CA SER A 435 -26.30 -11.46 33.82
C SER A 435 -25.20 -11.03 32.86
N PHE A 436 -24.06 -10.58 33.38
CA PHE A 436 -22.87 -10.31 32.58
C PHE A 436 -21.88 -11.46 32.68
N ASN A 437 -21.41 -11.96 31.53
CA ASN A 437 -20.30 -12.90 31.47
C ASN A 437 -18.96 -12.17 31.70
N THR A 438 -17.96 -12.90 32.20
CA THR A 438 -16.58 -12.45 32.36
C THR A 438 -16.06 -11.81 31.05
N PRO A 439 -15.54 -10.56 31.06
CA PRO A 439 -15.04 -9.92 29.84
C PRO A 439 -13.86 -10.69 29.22
N GLU A 440 -13.93 -10.94 27.92
CA GLU A 440 -12.88 -11.66 27.18
C GLU A 440 -11.95 -10.65 26.48
N VAL A 441 -10.63 -10.83 26.62
CA VAL A 441 -9.61 -9.91 26.08
C VAL A 441 -8.88 -10.56 24.90
N LEU A 442 -8.99 -9.96 23.72
CA LEU A 442 -8.50 -10.51 22.45
C LEU A 442 -7.48 -9.57 21.81
N ASP A 443 -6.33 -10.10 21.38
CA ASP A 443 -5.33 -9.34 20.62
C ASP A 443 -5.66 -9.38 19.12
N LEU A 444 -5.77 -8.20 18.48
CA LEU A 444 -5.97 -8.07 17.04
C LEU A 444 -4.84 -8.71 16.21
N ALA A 445 -3.66 -8.98 16.78
CA ALA A 445 -2.58 -9.69 16.11
C ALA A 445 -2.70 -11.22 16.16
N GLU A 446 -3.54 -11.78 17.04
CA GLU A 446 -3.67 -13.23 17.26
C GLU A 446 -5.00 -13.81 16.73
N ILE A 447 -6.02 -12.97 16.52
CA ILE A 447 -7.33 -13.39 15.98
C ILE A 447 -7.41 -13.31 14.44
N ASP A 448 -8.30 -14.11 13.84
CA ASP A 448 -8.71 -13.96 12.45
C ASP A 448 -9.86 -12.94 12.36
N PHE A 449 -9.72 -11.90 11.54
CA PHE A 449 -10.71 -10.81 11.47
C PHE A 449 -12.06 -11.28 10.91
N ASP A 450 -12.05 -12.23 9.98
CA ASP A 450 -13.28 -12.75 9.36
C ASP A 450 -14.24 -13.34 10.42
N ASP A 451 -13.71 -13.93 11.49
CA ASP A 451 -14.48 -14.64 12.53
C ASP A 451 -15.20 -13.70 13.52
N TYR A 452 -14.83 -12.41 13.55
CA TYR A 452 -15.39 -11.43 14.48
C TYR A 452 -16.04 -10.22 13.79
N PHE A 453 -15.61 -9.86 12.57
CA PHE A 453 -15.97 -8.59 11.92
C PHE A 453 -16.75 -8.72 10.61
N ILE A 454 -16.84 -9.92 10.01
CA ILE A 454 -17.78 -10.21 8.90
C ILE A 454 -19.14 -10.67 9.42
N THR A 455 -19.18 -11.43 10.51
CA THR A 455 -20.41 -11.88 11.17
C THR A 455 -20.10 -12.10 12.66
N PRO A 456 -20.99 -11.72 13.60
CA PRO A 456 -20.76 -11.99 15.01
C PRO A 456 -20.64 -13.51 15.29
N PRO A 457 -19.70 -13.94 16.15
CA PRO A 457 -19.52 -15.36 16.45
C PRO A 457 -20.78 -15.95 17.11
N LYS A 458 -21.14 -17.17 16.71
CA LYS A 458 -22.35 -17.87 17.17
C LYS A 458 -22.03 -18.70 18.42
N SER A 459 -22.60 -18.34 19.56
CA SER A 459 -22.63 -19.19 20.76
C SER A 459 -23.79 -20.18 20.71
N GLU A 460 -23.64 -21.33 21.36
CA GLU A 460 -24.73 -22.32 21.51
C GLU A 460 -25.79 -21.84 22.52
N ASP A 461 -25.38 -21.01 23.50
CA ASP A 461 -26.25 -20.30 24.43
C ASP A 461 -26.71 -18.92 23.87
N PRO A 462 -27.89 -18.40 24.29
CA PRO A 462 -28.39 -17.08 23.88
C PRO A 462 -27.63 -15.94 24.59
N VAL A 463 -26.42 -15.66 24.11
CA VAL A 463 -25.53 -14.60 24.63
C VAL A 463 -25.47 -13.44 23.66
N GLU A 464 -25.74 -12.23 24.14
CA GLU A 464 -25.62 -10.99 23.37
C GLU A 464 -24.19 -10.43 23.47
N LEU A 465 -23.59 -10.07 22.34
CA LEU A 465 -22.20 -9.62 22.27
C LEU A 465 -22.11 -8.08 22.23
N PHE A 466 -21.15 -7.54 22.99
CA PHE A 466 -20.84 -6.11 23.04
C PHE A 466 -19.33 -5.90 22.78
N TYR A 467 -18.98 -5.06 21.80
CA TYR A 467 -17.59 -4.93 21.33
C TYR A 467 -16.91 -3.66 21.90
N MET A 468 -15.70 -3.82 22.42
CA MET A 468 -14.90 -2.74 22.99
C MET A 468 -13.51 -2.73 22.36
N PHE A 469 -12.99 -1.56 22.01
CA PHE A 469 -11.69 -1.43 21.36
C PHE A 469 -10.75 -0.54 22.17
N LEU A 470 -9.54 -1.02 22.47
CA LEU A 470 -8.49 -0.32 23.21
C LEU A 470 -7.26 -0.18 22.30
N LEU A 471 -7.22 0.90 21.50
CA LEU A 471 -6.31 1.00 20.34
C LEU A 471 -5.26 2.11 20.47
N PRO A 472 -3.96 1.77 20.57
CA PRO A 472 -2.88 2.75 20.42
C PRO A 472 -2.77 3.24 18.98
N SER A 473 -2.33 4.49 18.77
CA SER A 473 -2.06 5.05 17.43
C SER A 473 -0.57 4.98 17.07
N TYR A 474 -0.26 4.48 15.88
CA TYR A 474 1.11 4.25 15.39
C TYR A 474 1.41 4.99 14.08
N ASN A 475 2.64 5.53 13.96
CA ASN A 475 3.13 6.27 12.78
C ASN A 475 4.01 5.41 11.85
N ILE A 476 3.69 4.12 11.78
CA ILE A 476 4.31 3.08 10.97
C ILE A 476 3.20 2.11 10.56
N ASP A 477 3.43 1.26 9.57
CA ASP A 477 2.44 0.24 9.18
C ASP A 477 2.33 -0.84 10.28
N THR A 478 1.10 -1.12 10.72
CA THR A 478 0.82 -2.01 11.86
C THR A 478 -0.40 -2.91 11.64
N ILE A 479 -0.69 -3.76 12.62
CA ILE A 479 -1.92 -4.56 12.66
C ILE A 479 -3.19 -3.70 12.65
N ASN A 480 -3.15 -2.47 13.18
CA ASN A 480 -4.29 -1.54 13.14
C ASN A 480 -4.63 -1.13 11.70
N ASP A 481 -3.62 -0.97 10.85
CA ASP A 481 -3.80 -0.54 9.47
C ASP A 481 -4.34 -1.70 8.63
N THR A 482 -3.85 -2.92 8.88
CA THR A 482 -4.42 -4.15 8.31
C THR A 482 -5.89 -4.36 8.76
N PHE A 483 -6.20 -4.06 10.01
CA PHE A 483 -7.56 -4.13 10.56
C PHE A 483 -8.48 -3.06 9.95
N LEU A 484 -7.99 -1.83 9.79
CA LEU A 484 -8.72 -0.74 9.13
C LEU A 484 -9.01 -1.04 7.66
N GLU A 485 -8.03 -1.56 6.92
CA GLU A 485 -8.24 -2.04 5.54
C GLU A 485 -9.31 -3.14 5.51
N HIS A 486 -9.28 -4.10 6.44
CA HIS A 486 -10.29 -5.17 6.53
C HIS A 486 -11.71 -4.63 6.81
N LEU A 487 -11.89 -3.68 7.74
CA LEU A 487 -13.19 -3.06 8.00
C LEU A 487 -13.69 -2.25 6.78
N GLN A 488 -12.78 -1.56 6.09
CA GLN A 488 -13.09 -0.81 4.87
C GLN A 488 -13.43 -1.73 3.69
N GLU A 489 -12.71 -2.84 3.52
CA GLU A 489 -13.04 -3.88 2.53
C GLU A 489 -14.40 -4.49 2.83
N THR A 490 -14.68 -4.84 4.10
CA THR A 490 -15.95 -5.45 4.53
C THR A 490 -17.15 -4.54 4.26
N HIS A 491 -17.04 -3.23 4.49
CA HIS A 491 -18.15 -2.29 4.19
C HIS A 491 -18.38 -2.07 2.69
N HIS A 492 -17.32 -2.10 1.86
CA HIS A 492 -17.46 -1.94 0.40
C HIS A 492 -17.67 -3.27 -0.34
N ASP A 493 -17.57 -4.42 0.33
CA ASP A 493 -17.87 -5.73 -0.23
C ASP A 493 -19.38 -5.95 -0.30
N PHE A 494 -19.96 -5.55 -1.43
CA PHE A 494 -21.37 -5.70 -1.82
C PHE A 494 -21.99 -7.11 -1.67
N ARG A 495 -21.19 -8.13 -1.33
CA ARG A 495 -21.65 -9.50 -1.00
C ARG A 495 -22.15 -9.62 0.45
N ILE A 496 -21.66 -8.75 1.31
CA ILE A 496 -21.97 -8.66 2.73
C ILE A 496 -23.03 -7.56 2.88
N ASP A 497 -23.93 -7.68 3.86
CA ASP A 497 -24.89 -6.59 4.13
C ASP A 497 -24.12 -5.32 4.52
N THR A 498 -24.63 -4.14 4.16
CA THR A 498 -24.03 -2.83 4.46
C THR A 498 -23.77 -2.60 5.96
N ALA A 499 -24.54 -3.28 6.81
CA ALA A 499 -24.39 -3.33 8.26
C ALA A 499 -24.41 -4.79 8.79
N PRO A 500 -23.35 -5.59 8.56
CA PRO A 500 -23.37 -7.03 8.85
C PRO A 500 -23.18 -7.34 10.34
N LEU A 501 -22.66 -6.38 11.10
CA LEU A 501 -22.54 -6.41 12.56
C LEU A 501 -23.76 -5.76 13.24
N SER A 502 -24.84 -5.49 12.50
CA SER A 502 -26.12 -5.05 13.07
C SER A 502 -26.74 -6.00 14.10
N PRO A 503 -26.42 -7.32 14.20
CA PRO A 503 -26.87 -8.15 15.32
C PRO A 503 -26.18 -7.87 16.66
N LEU A 504 -25.05 -7.13 16.69
CA LEU A 504 -24.39 -6.76 17.95
C LEU A 504 -25.27 -5.86 18.82
N LEU A 505 -25.08 -5.93 20.14
CA LEU A 505 -25.80 -5.07 21.09
C LEU A 505 -25.34 -3.60 20.97
N GLY A 506 -24.03 -3.41 20.79
CA GLY A 506 -23.39 -2.12 20.52
C GLY A 506 -21.87 -2.23 20.49
N TYR A 507 -21.21 -1.13 20.17
CA TYR A 507 -19.75 -1.03 20.24
C TYR A 507 -19.27 0.30 20.88
N SER A 508 -18.05 0.32 21.42
CA SER A 508 -17.37 1.54 21.87
C SER A 508 -15.85 1.46 21.64
N VAL A 509 -15.19 2.60 21.42
CA VAL A 509 -13.76 2.68 21.09
C VAL A 509 -13.04 3.67 22.02
N PHE A 510 -11.85 3.29 22.51
CA PHE A 510 -10.91 4.15 23.20
C PHE A 510 -9.55 4.17 22.47
N GLY A 511 -9.04 5.36 22.20
CA GLY A 511 -7.74 5.59 21.58
C GLY A 511 -6.66 5.98 22.60
N PHE A 512 -5.48 5.37 22.49
CA PHE A 512 -4.25 5.86 23.14
C PHE A 512 -3.39 6.60 22.12
N GLY A 513 -3.18 7.90 22.34
CA GLY A 513 -2.32 8.75 21.52
C GLY A 513 -1.17 9.36 22.31
N ASP A 514 -0.31 10.10 21.63
CA ASP A 514 0.71 10.97 22.22
C ASP A 514 0.59 12.32 21.52
N ARG A 515 0.06 13.36 22.16
CA ARG A 515 -0.18 14.65 21.47
C ARG A 515 1.09 15.33 21.00
N GLU A 516 2.26 14.92 21.51
CA GLU A 516 3.57 15.47 21.15
C GLU A 516 4.29 14.65 20.07
N GLY A 517 3.79 13.44 19.74
CA GLY A 517 4.45 12.49 18.83
C GLY A 517 4.15 12.72 17.34
N TRP A 518 3.28 13.67 17.00
CA TRP A 518 2.69 13.81 15.66
C TRP A 518 2.86 15.20 15.05
N PRO A 519 2.90 15.33 13.70
CA PRO A 519 3.06 16.62 13.03
C PRO A 519 1.91 17.60 13.26
N THR A 520 0.69 17.09 13.42
CA THR A 520 -0.50 17.82 13.85
C THR A 520 -1.31 16.94 14.81
N GLU A 521 -2.09 17.56 15.71
CA GLU A 521 -2.91 16.81 16.68
C GLU A 521 -4.05 16.05 15.97
N ASP A 522 -4.70 16.67 14.98
CA ASP A 522 -5.85 16.08 14.30
C ASP A 522 -5.52 14.84 13.45
N GLU A 523 -4.37 14.85 12.76
CA GLU A 523 -3.92 13.76 11.87
C GLU A 523 -3.35 12.56 12.64
N GLY A 524 -2.93 12.73 13.90
CA GLY A 524 -2.15 11.71 14.62
C GLY A 524 -2.67 11.32 16.01
N PHE A 525 -3.31 12.24 16.74
CA PHE A 525 -3.85 11.92 18.06
C PHE A 525 -5.09 11.01 17.92
N CYS A 526 -4.94 9.75 18.34
CA CYS A 526 -5.98 8.73 18.33
C CYS A 526 -6.57 8.42 16.94
N PHE A 527 -5.86 8.69 15.83
CA PHE A 527 -6.42 8.64 14.47
C PHE A 527 -6.92 7.24 14.07
N GLN A 528 -6.18 6.18 14.40
CA GLN A 528 -6.60 4.79 14.13
C GLN A 528 -7.89 4.43 14.88
N ALA A 529 -8.06 4.94 16.12
CA ALA A 529 -9.29 4.78 16.88
C ALA A 529 -10.47 5.56 16.26
N LYS A 530 -10.25 6.79 15.75
CA LYS A 530 -11.26 7.59 15.04
C LYS A 530 -11.74 6.88 13.77
N GLU A 531 -10.84 6.29 12.98
CA GLU A 531 -11.21 5.57 11.75
C GLU A 531 -11.89 4.21 12.05
N VAL A 532 -11.45 3.46 13.06
CA VAL A 532 -12.17 2.23 13.49
C VAL A 532 -13.59 2.58 13.93
N ASP A 533 -13.76 3.64 14.72
CA ASP A 533 -15.07 4.12 15.18
C ASP A 533 -16.00 4.55 14.02
N LYS A 534 -15.45 5.13 12.96
CA LYS A 534 -16.17 5.50 11.72
C LYS A 534 -16.61 4.28 10.91
N TRP A 535 -15.77 3.26 10.75
CA TRP A 535 -16.15 2.05 10.01
C TRP A 535 -17.07 1.13 10.83
N MET A 536 -16.84 0.99 12.14
CA MET A 536 -17.75 0.25 13.03
C MET A 536 -19.14 0.90 13.13
N ALA A 537 -19.24 2.23 13.08
CA ALA A 537 -20.55 2.91 12.98
C ALA A 537 -21.33 2.52 11.72
N LYS A 538 -20.66 2.27 10.60
CA LYS A 538 -21.30 1.80 9.36
C LYS A 538 -21.69 0.32 9.49
N LEU A 539 -20.73 -0.54 9.86
CA LEU A 539 -20.92 -2.00 9.93
C LEU A 539 -21.95 -2.45 10.99
N THR A 540 -22.16 -1.67 12.05
CA THR A 540 -23.16 -1.99 13.10
C THR A 540 -24.53 -1.33 12.89
N GLY A 541 -24.73 -0.57 11.81
CA GLY A 541 -25.97 0.17 11.60
C GLY A 541 -26.17 1.33 12.58
N ARG A 542 -25.08 2.04 12.91
CA ARG A 542 -25.01 3.17 13.85
C ARG A 542 -25.26 2.84 15.33
N LYS A 543 -25.06 1.58 15.75
CA LYS A 543 -25.16 1.13 17.15
C LYS A 543 -23.93 1.48 18.01
N ARG A 544 -23.57 2.77 18.05
CA ARG A 544 -22.52 3.28 18.94
C ARG A 544 -23.06 3.41 20.36
N ALA A 545 -22.42 2.75 21.32
CA ALA A 545 -22.86 2.73 22.70
C ALA A 545 -22.42 3.96 23.49
N PHE A 546 -21.16 4.36 23.36
CA PHE A 546 -20.60 5.55 24.00
C PHE A 546 -19.66 6.28 23.02
N PRO A 547 -19.44 7.60 23.15
CA PRO A 547 -18.50 8.32 22.29
C PRO A 547 -17.08 7.76 22.34
N VAL A 548 -16.32 8.00 21.27
CA VAL A 548 -14.91 7.59 21.19
C VAL A 548 -14.08 8.31 22.26
N GLY A 549 -13.48 7.54 23.17
CA GLY A 549 -12.58 8.06 24.19
C GLY A 549 -11.17 8.28 23.63
N MET A 550 -10.45 9.28 24.13
CA MET A 550 -9.09 9.60 23.68
C MET A 550 -8.23 9.99 24.88
N GLY A 551 -7.13 9.27 25.09
CA GLY A 551 -6.18 9.53 26.18
C GLY A 551 -4.76 9.80 25.67
N ASP A 552 -4.09 10.80 26.23
CA ASP A 552 -2.66 11.04 26.02
C ASP A 552 -1.86 10.12 26.96
N THR A 553 -1.12 9.19 26.35
CA THR A 553 -0.31 8.14 26.99
C THR A 553 0.73 8.69 27.99
N LYS A 554 1.14 9.96 27.84
CA LYS A 554 2.09 10.63 28.74
C LYS A 554 1.43 11.49 29.82
N ARG A 555 0.20 11.98 29.57
CA ARG A 555 -0.40 13.08 30.36
C ARG A 555 -1.65 12.68 31.13
N ASP A 556 -2.69 12.17 30.44
CA ASP A 556 -4.05 12.10 30.99
C ASP A 556 -4.79 10.77 30.75
N TYR A 557 -4.18 9.79 30.06
CA TYR A 557 -4.91 8.58 29.62
C TYR A 557 -5.58 7.79 30.76
N VAL A 558 -5.00 7.75 31.97
CA VAL A 558 -5.57 7.01 33.11
C VAL A 558 -6.89 7.64 33.58
N GLU A 559 -6.94 8.97 33.62
CA GLU A 559 -8.13 9.73 34.03
C GLU A 559 -9.21 9.63 32.96
N ARG A 560 -8.84 9.89 31.69
CA ARG A 560 -9.76 9.82 30.54
C ARG A 560 -10.30 8.41 30.29
N LEU A 561 -9.51 7.36 30.54
CA LEU A 561 -9.97 5.96 30.46
C LEU A 561 -10.95 5.63 31.60
N SER A 562 -10.75 6.19 32.80
CA SER A 562 -11.70 6.01 33.92
C SER A 562 -13.06 6.64 33.60
N GLU A 563 -13.08 7.91 33.15
CA GLU A 563 -14.32 8.60 32.76
C GLU A 563 -15.05 7.89 31.61
N TRP A 564 -14.31 7.45 30.59
CA TRP A 564 -14.90 6.68 29.49
C TRP A 564 -15.43 5.32 29.97
N SER A 565 -14.76 4.67 30.92
CA SER A 565 -15.23 3.42 31.52
C SER A 565 -16.54 3.61 32.29
N GLU A 566 -16.64 4.66 33.10
CA GLU A 566 -17.85 5.00 33.84
C GLU A 566 -19.02 5.23 32.88
N GLY A 567 -18.82 6.01 31.81
CA GLY A 567 -19.83 6.21 30.77
C GLY A 567 -20.24 4.94 30.01
N VAL A 568 -19.31 4.01 29.73
CA VAL A 568 -19.66 2.71 29.13
C VAL A 568 -20.42 1.82 30.11
N VAL A 569 -20.04 1.79 31.39
CA VAL A 569 -20.73 1.03 32.45
C VAL A 569 -22.16 1.54 32.66
N ASP A 570 -22.37 2.87 32.67
CA ASP A 570 -23.70 3.47 32.73
C ASP A 570 -24.58 3.06 31.53
N VAL A 571 -24.00 3.03 30.32
CA VAL A 571 -24.70 2.56 29.12
C VAL A 571 -25.02 1.05 29.19
N LEU A 572 -24.10 0.23 29.68
CA LEU A 572 -24.35 -1.21 29.90
C LEU A 572 -25.43 -1.43 30.99
N GLY A 573 -25.47 -0.60 32.04
CA GLY A 573 -26.53 -0.62 33.04
C GLY A 573 -27.89 -0.13 32.53
N MET A 574 -27.91 0.82 31.60
CA MET A 574 -29.14 1.20 30.88
C MET A 574 -29.60 0.10 29.91
N LEU A 575 -28.67 -0.53 29.19
CA LEU A 575 -28.95 -1.67 28.30
C LEU A 575 -29.55 -2.85 29.08
N ALA A 576 -29.02 -3.17 30.25
CA ALA A 576 -29.55 -4.20 31.15
C ALA A 576 -31.00 -3.93 31.60
N LYS A 577 -31.41 -2.65 31.71
CA LYS A 577 -32.76 -2.23 32.15
C LYS A 577 -33.76 -2.06 31.00
N THR A 578 -33.29 -1.63 29.83
CA THR A 578 -34.14 -1.27 28.68
C THR A 578 -34.14 -2.30 27.55
N GLY A 579 -33.12 -3.16 27.52
CA GLY A 579 -32.97 -4.23 26.54
C GLY A 579 -32.63 -3.80 25.11
N SER A 580 -32.39 -2.51 24.87
CA SER A 580 -32.05 -1.94 23.56
C SER A 580 -31.29 -0.61 23.70
N LEU A 581 -30.39 -0.33 22.76
CA LEU A 581 -29.59 0.90 22.73
C LEU A 581 -30.36 2.13 22.21
N GLY A 582 -31.57 1.94 21.67
CA GLY A 582 -32.35 3.00 21.02
C GLY A 582 -31.86 3.35 19.61
N GLU A 583 -32.25 4.53 19.12
CA GLU A 583 -31.62 5.12 17.92
C GLU A 583 -30.21 5.62 18.31
N GLY A 584 -29.19 4.84 17.98
CA GLY A 584 -27.81 5.09 18.40
C GLY A 584 -27.23 6.43 17.91
N LEU A 585 -26.24 6.93 18.65
CA LEU A 585 -25.59 8.20 18.33
C LEU A 585 -24.98 8.19 16.91
N PRO A 586 -25.26 9.21 16.07
CA PRO A 586 -24.63 9.34 14.77
C PRO A 586 -23.11 9.31 14.88
N GLY A 587 -22.46 8.63 13.93
CA GLY A 587 -21.02 8.49 13.93
C GLY A 587 -20.29 9.83 13.74
N SER A 588 -19.01 9.85 14.11
CA SER A 588 -18.07 10.98 14.03
C SER A 588 -17.72 11.47 12.61
N GLY A 589 -18.53 11.12 11.60
CA GLY A 589 -18.39 11.56 10.21
C GLY A 589 -19.74 11.67 9.51
N ALA A 590 -19.93 12.75 8.76
CA ALA A 590 -21.11 12.95 7.94
C ALA A 590 -21.17 11.93 6.78
N PRO A 591 -22.37 11.54 6.32
CA PRO A 591 -22.52 10.72 5.13
C PRO A 591 -22.33 11.59 3.87
N GLU A 592 -21.13 11.58 3.30
CA GLU A 592 -20.98 11.85 1.87
C GLU A 592 -21.41 10.58 1.12
N GLU A 593 -22.60 10.62 0.53
CA GLU A 593 -23.09 9.60 -0.39
C GLU A 593 -22.41 9.75 -1.76
N SER A 594 -22.10 8.61 -2.40
CA SER A 594 -21.59 8.58 -3.75
C SER A 594 -22.71 8.81 -4.77
N ASP A 595 -22.83 10.02 -5.29
CA ASP A 595 -23.50 10.26 -6.58
C ASP A 595 -22.86 11.49 -7.26
N ASP A 596 -21.89 11.23 -8.15
CA ASP A 596 -21.46 12.09 -9.28
C ASP A 596 -20.18 11.52 -9.95
N GLU A 597 -20.34 10.57 -10.87
CA GLU A 597 -19.42 10.42 -12.01
C GLU A 597 -20.14 10.89 -13.28
N SER A 598 -20.02 12.18 -13.62
CA SER A 598 -20.32 12.66 -14.98
C SER A 598 -19.59 13.96 -15.34
N ALA A 599 -18.27 13.86 -15.58
CA ALA A 599 -17.49 14.86 -16.31
C ALA A 599 -16.15 14.29 -16.82
N ALA A 600 -16.20 13.33 -17.75
CA ALA A 600 -15.25 13.30 -18.87
C ALA A 600 -15.83 14.30 -19.89
N GLU A 601 -15.11 15.24 -20.49
CA GLU A 601 -14.01 15.17 -21.49
C GLU A 601 -13.53 16.65 -21.63
N ASP A 602 -12.38 17.04 -22.18
CA ASP A 602 -11.58 16.46 -23.27
C ASP A 602 -10.08 16.86 -23.16
N ASP A 603 -9.23 16.10 -23.84
CA ASP A 603 -7.90 16.56 -24.28
C ASP A 603 -8.06 17.59 -25.42
N ASP A 604 -7.09 18.49 -25.60
CA ASP A 604 -6.93 19.15 -26.91
C ASP A 604 -5.45 19.14 -27.34
N GLU A 605 -5.19 18.39 -28.40
CA GLU A 605 -3.89 18.29 -29.06
C GLU A 605 -3.62 19.53 -29.95
N VAL A 606 -2.42 19.60 -30.51
CA VAL A 606 -1.99 20.74 -31.33
C VAL A 606 -2.59 20.67 -32.73
N LEU A 607 -3.21 21.77 -33.16
CA LEU A 607 -3.76 22.03 -34.49
C LEU A 607 -2.81 21.65 -35.65
N ILE A 608 -3.41 21.07 -36.70
CA ILE A 608 -3.04 21.33 -38.10
C ILE A 608 -4.30 21.90 -38.79
N GLU A 609 -4.12 22.94 -39.59
CA GLU A 609 -5.19 23.76 -40.18
C GLU A 609 -5.92 23.08 -41.34
N GLU A 610 -7.24 23.31 -41.47
CA GLU A 610 -7.87 23.70 -42.75
C GLU A 610 -9.25 24.35 -42.53
N ASP A 611 -9.74 25.07 -43.54
CA ASP A 611 -10.72 26.17 -43.42
C ASP A 611 -12.22 25.80 -43.27
N ALA A 612 -12.96 26.75 -42.64
CA ALA A 612 -14.29 27.28 -43.04
C ALA A 612 -15.45 27.27 -42.00
N LYS A 613 -16.10 28.45 -41.93
CA LYS A 613 -17.33 28.90 -41.24
C LYS A 613 -18.56 27.98 -41.47
N PRO A 614 -19.65 27.98 -40.63
CA PRO A 614 -20.34 29.21 -40.20
C PRO A 614 -21.18 29.27 -38.88
N GLU A 615 -21.51 30.53 -38.54
CA GLU A 615 -22.71 31.12 -37.90
C GLU A 615 -23.37 30.62 -36.57
N LYS A 616 -23.99 31.62 -35.93
CA LYS A 616 -24.72 31.60 -34.65
C LYS A 616 -26.22 31.42 -34.88
N LEU A 617 -26.97 30.81 -33.96
CA LEU A 617 -28.01 31.52 -33.17
C LEU A 617 -28.76 30.64 -32.11
N LYS A 618 -28.76 31.13 -30.86
CA LYS A 618 -29.93 31.35 -29.97
C LYS A 618 -30.98 30.24 -29.68
N SER A 619 -31.13 29.99 -28.36
CA SER A 619 -32.34 30.30 -27.54
C SER A 619 -33.25 29.16 -27.05
N ARG A 620 -33.02 28.78 -25.77
CA ARG A 620 -33.95 28.95 -24.62
C ARG A 620 -35.34 28.28 -24.72
N LYS A 621 -35.67 27.36 -23.79
CA LYS A 621 -36.33 27.65 -22.49
C LYS A 621 -36.81 26.35 -21.78
N ASN A 622 -36.68 26.28 -20.45
CA ASN A 622 -37.30 25.25 -19.61
C ASN A 622 -38.84 25.39 -19.60
N ILE A 623 -39.53 24.28 -19.29
CA ILE A 623 -40.57 24.18 -18.25
C ILE A 623 -40.86 22.69 -18.01
N ASP A 624 -40.90 22.29 -16.74
CA ASP A 624 -41.36 20.96 -16.29
C ASP A 624 -42.88 20.85 -16.41
N ASP A 625 -43.40 19.66 -16.71
CA ASP A 625 -44.44 19.06 -15.85
C ASP A 625 -44.56 17.54 -16.04
N VAL A 626 -45.12 16.89 -15.04
CA VAL A 626 -44.96 15.43 -14.76
C VAL A 626 -46.28 14.66 -14.96
N GLU A 627 -46.16 13.38 -15.37
CA GLU A 627 -47.18 12.32 -15.27
C GLU A 627 -48.65 12.65 -15.61
N ASP A 628 -49.04 12.54 -16.89
CA ASP A 628 -50.24 11.76 -17.28
C ASP A 628 -50.41 11.60 -18.80
N LEU A 629 -50.17 10.39 -19.35
CA LEU A 629 -50.78 9.88 -20.60
C LEU A 629 -50.43 8.40 -20.89
N GLY A 630 -50.31 7.57 -19.85
CA GLY A 630 -49.91 6.17 -19.95
C GLY A 630 -51.03 5.15 -20.20
N ARG A 631 -52.27 5.57 -20.56
CA ARG A 631 -53.41 4.62 -20.63
C ARG A 631 -54.55 4.90 -21.62
N ILE A 632 -54.26 5.34 -22.85
CA ILE A 632 -55.13 5.09 -24.03
C ILE A 632 -54.24 4.78 -25.24
N MET A 633 -54.13 3.50 -25.59
CA MET A 633 -54.09 2.90 -26.94
C MET A 633 -53.48 1.49 -26.88
N LYS A 634 -54.36 0.48 -26.79
CA LYS A 634 -54.01 -0.92 -27.08
C LYS A 634 -55.06 -1.55 -28.01
N SER A 635 -55.02 -1.11 -29.26
CA SER A 635 -55.68 -1.64 -30.46
C SER A 635 -55.16 -0.78 -31.63
N SER A 636 -54.52 -1.31 -32.68
CA SER A 636 -54.73 -2.59 -33.37
C SER A 636 -53.47 -3.17 -34.05
N ASN A 637 -53.41 -4.50 -34.11
CA ASN A 637 -52.67 -5.44 -34.98
C ASN A 637 -52.25 -5.02 -36.42
N PRO A 638 -51.43 -5.81 -37.16
CA PRO A 638 -50.50 -6.90 -36.74
C PRO A 638 -49.13 -6.97 -37.52
N ASP A 639 -48.39 -8.07 -37.28
CA ASP A 639 -47.43 -8.79 -38.16
C ASP A 639 -45.88 -8.61 -38.05
N ALA A 640 -45.21 -9.76 -38.28
CA ALA A 640 -43.78 -10.05 -38.49
C ALA A 640 -42.82 -10.16 -37.27
N ASP A 641 -42.71 -11.39 -36.79
CA ASP A 641 -41.73 -11.96 -35.85
C ASP A 641 -40.24 -11.56 -36.02
N THR A 642 -39.55 -11.29 -34.90
CA THR A 642 -38.30 -11.97 -34.47
C THR A 642 -38.09 -11.78 -32.96
N LYS A 643 -37.71 -12.82 -32.21
CA LYS A 643 -37.49 -12.77 -30.74
C LYS A 643 -36.06 -12.35 -30.38
N PRO A 644 -35.83 -11.45 -29.40
CA PRO A 644 -34.55 -11.32 -28.71
C PRO A 644 -34.34 -12.44 -27.67
N ALA A 645 -33.09 -12.85 -27.45
CA ALA A 645 -32.73 -13.92 -26.51
C ALA A 645 -32.82 -13.49 -25.03
N ALA A 646 -32.97 -14.47 -24.14
CA ALA A 646 -33.05 -14.24 -22.70
C ALA A 646 -31.68 -13.90 -22.08
N ALA A 647 -31.67 -12.96 -21.13
CA ALA A 647 -30.47 -12.65 -20.34
C ALA A 647 -30.10 -13.80 -19.38
N PRO A 648 -28.81 -14.11 -19.20
CA PRO A 648 -28.38 -15.25 -18.39
C PRO A 648 -28.57 -15.00 -16.88
N ILE A 649 -28.94 -16.07 -16.18
CA ILE A 649 -29.24 -16.11 -14.75
C ILE A 649 -27.94 -16.37 -13.97
N ALA A 650 -27.72 -15.67 -12.86
CA ALA A 650 -26.61 -15.96 -11.95
C ALA A 650 -26.80 -17.34 -11.29
N VAL A 651 -25.82 -18.23 -11.39
CA VAL A 651 -25.93 -19.62 -10.92
C VAL A 651 -25.22 -19.80 -9.58
N ASP A 652 -26.00 -20.06 -8.53
CA ASP A 652 -25.51 -20.57 -7.25
C ASP A 652 -25.48 -22.10 -7.28
N PHE A 653 -24.35 -22.68 -6.87
CA PHE A 653 -24.10 -24.12 -6.87
C PHE A 653 -23.95 -24.72 -5.45
N THR A 654 -24.22 -23.94 -4.40
CA THR A 654 -23.82 -24.32 -3.02
C THR A 654 -24.91 -25.00 -2.17
N THR A 655 -26.14 -25.15 -2.67
CA THR A 655 -27.23 -25.81 -1.91
C THR A 655 -28.00 -26.87 -2.70
N TYR A 656 -27.96 -28.12 -2.21
CA TYR A 656 -28.84 -29.20 -2.65
C TYR A 656 -29.70 -29.70 -1.47
N GLY A 657 -30.97 -29.26 -1.42
CA GLY A 657 -31.90 -29.60 -0.34
C GLY A 657 -33.37 -29.29 -0.64
N LYS A 658 -34.06 -30.21 -1.34
CA LYS A 658 -35.53 -30.37 -1.46
C LYS A 658 -36.42 -29.17 -1.88
N SER A 659 -36.82 -29.22 -3.15
CA SER A 659 -38.18 -28.98 -3.70
C SER A 659 -38.93 -27.64 -3.48
N ALA A 660 -39.01 -26.89 -4.59
CA ALA A 660 -40.23 -26.29 -5.17
C ALA A 660 -41.08 -25.26 -4.38
N SER A 661 -40.88 -23.98 -4.71
CA SER A 661 -41.98 -23.01 -4.85
C SER A 661 -41.64 -21.96 -5.94
N ALA A 662 -42.65 -21.33 -6.54
CA ALA A 662 -42.52 -20.51 -7.76
C ALA A 662 -41.84 -19.14 -7.54
N PRO A 663 -41.17 -18.56 -8.55
CA PRO A 663 -40.33 -17.38 -8.35
C PRO A 663 -41.14 -16.08 -8.20
N LYS A 664 -40.91 -15.36 -7.09
CA LYS A 664 -41.15 -13.91 -7.03
C LYS A 664 -40.01 -13.19 -7.74
N LYS A 665 -40.34 -12.21 -8.58
CA LYS A 665 -39.35 -11.33 -9.22
C LYS A 665 -38.84 -10.32 -8.20
N THR A 666 -37.53 -10.30 -7.98
CA THR A 666 -36.79 -9.29 -7.21
C THR A 666 -35.92 -8.50 -8.21
N PRO A 667 -35.65 -7.20 -8.02
CA PRO A 667 -34.87 -6.42 -8.99
C PRO A 667 -33.44 -6.96 -9.12
N THR A 668 -32.94 -7.06 -10.35
CA THR A 668 -31.58 -7.54 -10.64
C THR A 668 -30.58 -6.42 -10.45
N ASN A 669 -29.70 -6.55 -9.43
CA ASN A 669 -28.42 -5.82 -9.43
C ASN A 669 -27.63 -6.24 -10.68
N ALA A 670 -27.23 -5.28 -11.50
CA ALA A 670 -26.38 -5.55 -12.66
C ALA A 670 -25.00 -6.06 -12.19
N ALA A 671 -24.56 -7.20 -12.74
CA ALA A 671 -23.25 -7.75 -12.40
C ALA A 671 -22.13 -6.81 -12.86
N LYS A 672 -21.13 -6.57 -11.99
CA LYS A 672 -19.98 -5.71 -12.31
C LYS A 672 -19.00 -6.44 -13.23
N GLU A 673 -18.34 -5.70 -14.14
CA GLU A 673 -17.22 -6.24 -14.93
C GLU A 673 -16.04 -6.64 -14.02
N MET A 674 -15.26 -7.64 -14.43
CA MET A 674 -14.11 -8.12 -13.62
C MET A 674 -12.91 -7.18 -13.69
N VAL A 675 -12.62 -6.63 -14.88
CA VAL A 675 -11.58 -5.63 -15.11
C VAL A 675 -12.15 -4.52 -16.01
N PRO A 676 -12.90 -3.55 -15.45
CA PRO A 676 -13.43 -2.40 -16.19
C PRO A 676 -12.33 -1.62 -16.91
N LYS A 677 -12.61 -1.06 -18.09
CA LYS A 677 -11.61 -0.33 -18.91
C LYS A 677 -11.00 0.89 -18.20
N ASN A 678 -11.78 1.56 -17.34
CA ASN A 678 -11.34 2.68 -16.51
C ASN A 678 -10.58 2.25 -15.23
N SER A 679 -10.47 0.95 -14.93
CA SER A 679 -9.83 0.49 -13.69
C SER A 679 -8.30 0.61 -13.71
N PRO A 680 -7.66 0.88 -12.55
CA PRO A 680 -6.20 0.83 -12.42
C PRO A 680 -5.60 -0.53 -12.82
N THR A 681 -6.34 -1.63 -12.60
CA THR A 681 -5.98 -2.98 -13.04
C THR A 681 -5.90 -3.08 -14.56
N TYR A 682 -6.88 -2.55 -15.30
CA TYR A 682 -6.86 -2.53 -16.76
C TYR A 682 -5.64 -1.78 -17.31
N ALA A 683 -5.35 -0.59 -16.76
CA ALA A 683 -4.19 0.21 -17.14
C ALA A 683 -2.87 -0.53 -16.84
N SER A 684 -2.75 -1.16 -15.67
CA SER A 684 -1.57 -1.93 -15.25
C SER A 684 -1.33 -3.14 -16.16
N LEU A 685 -2.36 -3.94 -16.43
CA LEU A 685 -2.27 -5.09 -17.34
C LEU A 685 -1.95 -4.65 -18.78
N THR A 686 -2.60 -3.61 -19.29
CA THR A 686 -2.32 -3.09 -20.65
C THR A 686 -0.87 -2.64 -20.78
N LYS A 687 -0.35 -1.90 -19.79
CA LYS A 687 1.07 -1.48 -19.71
C LYS A 687 2.05 -2.65 -19.70
N GLN A 688 1.66 -3.80 -19.15
CA GLN A 688 2.46 -5.03 -19.13
C GLN A 688 2.29 -5.89 -20.40
N GLY A 689 1.61 -5.37 -21.43
CA GLY A 689 1.47 -5.97 -22.75
C GLY A 689 0.31 -6.97 -22.91
N TYR A 690 -0.58 -7.09 -21.92
CA TYR A 690 -1.83 -7.84 -22.06
C TYR A 690 -2.75 -7.12 -23.06
N SER A 691 -3.54 -7.88 -23.82
CA SER A 691 -4.80 -7.37 -24.39
C SER A 691 -5.92 -8.01 -23.59
N ILE A 692 -6.74 -7.18 -22.96
CA ILE A 692 -7.98 -7.63 -22.28
C ILE A 692 -9.02 -7.92 -23.35
N VAL A 693 -9.83 -8.95 -23.13
CA VAL A 693 -10.91 -9.39 -24.03
C VAL A 693 -12.17 -9.53 -23.18
N GLY A 694 -13.26 -8.89 -23.64
CA GLY A 694 -14.47 -8.76 -22.85
C GLY A 694 -14.23 -8.03 -21.52
N SER A 695 -14.96 -8.46 -20.48
CA SER A 695 -14.90 -7.92 -19.13
C SER A 695 -13.92 -8.67 -18.21
N HIS A 696 -13.52 -9.90 -18.56
CA HIS A 696 -12.81 -10.80 -17.64
C HIS A 696 -11.72 -11.71 -18.24
N SER A 697 -11.42 -11.60 -19.53
CA SER A 697 -10.45 -12.46 -20.23
C SER A 697 -9.23 -11.70 -20.74
N GLY A 698 -8.17 -12.40 -21.15
CA GLY A 698 -7.00 -11.72 -21.71
C GLY A 698 -5.99 -12.61 -22.42
N VAL A 699 -5.21 -12.01 -23.34
CA VAL A 699 -4.18 -12.68 -24.15
C VAL A 699 -2.88 -11.89 -24.17
N LYS A 700 -1.76 -12.60 -24.18
CA LYS A 700 -0.41 -12.02 -24.21
C LYS A 700 0.52 -12.85 -25.10
N ILE A 701 1.55 -12.22 -25.65
CA ILE A 701 2.61 -12.94 -26.35
C ILE A 701 3.63 -13.44 -25.33
N CYS A 702 3.80 -14.76 -25.28
CA CYS A 702 4.79 -15.39 -24.42
C CYS A 702 6.21 -14.88 -24.74
N ARG A 703 7.05 -14.76 -23.70
CA ARG A 703 8.48 -14.43 -23.86
C ARG A 703 9.17 -15.38 -24.85
N TRP A 704 8.82 -16.67 -24.81
CA TRP A 704 9.42 -17.69 -25.67
C TRP A 704 8.95 -17.63 -27.12
N THR A 705 7.72 -17.19 -27.40
CA THR A 705 7.26 -16.88 -28.77
C THR A 705 8.17 -15.85 -29.43
N LYS A 706 8.55 -14.78 -28.70
CA LYS A 706 9.49 -13.75 -29.19
C LYS A 706 10.93 -14.27 -29.38
N SER A 707 11.32 -15.32 -28.67
CA SER A 707 12.65 -15.94 -28.79
C SER A 707 12.69 -16.93 -29.97
N ALA A 708 11.71 -17.83 -30.03
CA ALA A 708 11.53 -18.81 -31.10
C ALA A 708 11.38 -18.12 -32.47
N LEU A 709 10.59 -17.05 -32.59
CA LEU A 709 10.48 -16.26 -33.82
C LEU A 709 11.83 -15.73 -34.35
N ARG A 710 12.83 -15.55 -33.48
CA ARG A 710 14.18 -15.10 -33.84
C ARG A 710 15.23 -16.20 -33.97
N GLY A 711 14.83 -17.47 -33.86
CA GLY A 711 15.79 -18.58 -33.81
C GLY A 711 16.66 -18.61 -32.56
N ARG A 712 16.19 -18.03 -31.44
CA ARG A 712 16.96 -17.86 -30.18
C ARG A 712 16.52 -18.82 -29.06
N GLY A 713 16.04 -19.99 -29.43
CA GLY A 713 15.53 -21.01 -28.52
C GLY A 713 14.01 -20.93 -28.34
N SER A 714 13.38 -22.12 -28.31
CA SER A 714 11.99 -22.33 -27.89
C SER A 714 11.91 -22.55 -26.38
N CYS A 715 10.69 -22.58 -25.81
CA CYS A 715 10.52 -22.96 -24.40
C CYS A 715 10.72 -24.46 -24.18
N TYR A 716 10.97 -24.84 -22.92
CA TYR A 716 11.14 -26.22 -22.48
C TYR A 716 10.03 -27.19 -22.95
N LYS A 717 8.81 -26.70 -23.17
CA LYS A 717 7.70 -27.51 -23.68
C LYS A 717 7.91 -28.02 -25.11
N TYR A 718 8.82 -27.43 -25.87
CA TYR A 718 9.26 -27.96 -27.16
C TYR A 718 10.08 -29.24 -26.98
N SER A 719 11.03 -29.23 -26.05
CA SER A 719 11.84 -30.40 -25.68
C SER A 719 10.95 -31.53 -25.16
N PHE A 720 10.07 -31.20 -24.20
CA PHE A 720 9.22 -32.18 -23.50
C PHE A 720 8.06 -32.73 -24.35
N TYR A 721 7.31 -31.86 -25.02
CA TYR A 721 6.01 -32.21 -25.65
C TYR A 721 5.93 -31.90 -27.15
N GLY A 722 6.99 -31.37 -27.77
CA GLY A 722 6.98 -30.93 -29.17
C GLY A 722 6.20 -29.63 -29.42
N ILE A 723 5.94 -28.80 -28.40
CA ILE A 723 5.13 -27.59 -28.51
C ILE A 723 5.93 -26.44 -29.14
N ASN A 724 5.57 -26.06 -30.37
CA ASN A 724 6.18 -24.93 -31.07
C ASN A 724 5.80 -23.60 -30.39
N SER A 725 6.79 -22.92 -29.79
CA SER A 725 6.54 -21.73 -28.96
C SER A 725 6.05 -20.52 -29.76
N HIS A 726 6.37 -20.44 -31.05
CA HIS A 726 5.89 -19.41 -31.97
C HIS A 726 4.46 -19.66 -32.49
N GLN A 727 3.91 -20.87 -32.31
CA GLN A 727 2.54 -21.25 -32.69
C GLN A 727 1.60 -21.38 -31.47
N CYS A 728 2.06 -20.90 -30.31
CA CYS A 728 1.36 -21.01 -29.03
C CYS A 728 0.70 -19.67 -28.65
N MET A 729 -0.62 -19.69 -28.47
CA MET A 729 -1.41 -18.60 -27.92
C MET A 729 -1.49 -18.75 -26.39
N GLU A 730 -0.95 -17.77 -25.65
CA GLU A 730 -1.00 -17.73 -24.19
C GLU A 730 -2.14 -16.81 -23.74
N THR A 731 -3.16 -17.39 -23.10
CA THR A 731 -4.42 -16.69 -22.77
C THR A 731 -5.03 -17.17 -21.45
N THR A 732 -6.07 -16.49 -20.99
CA THR A 732 -6.95 -16.96 -19.92
C THR A 732 -8.39 -16.48 -20.17
N PRO A 733 -9.40 -17.30 -19.89
CA PRO A 733 -10.81 -16.89 -19.83
C PRO A 733 -11.19 -16.31 -18.45
N SER A 734 -10.26 -16.22 -17.50
CA SER A 734 -10.49 -15.67 -16.17
C SER A 734 -9.24 -14.95 -15.67
N LEU A 735 -9.34 -13.64 -15.42
CA LEU A 735 -8.27 -12.84 -14.80
C LEU A 735 -8.25 -12.99 -13.26
N SER A 736 -9.31 -13.54 -12.66
CA SER A 736 -9.47 -13.77 -11.23
C SER A 736 -8.87 -15.10 -10.75
N CYS A 737 -8.48 -15.17 -9.47
CA CYS A 737 -7.82 -16.33 -8.87
C CYS A 737 -8.29 -16.57 -7.43
N SER A 738 -8.24 -17.81 -6.97
CA SER A 738 -8.57 -18.20 -5.59
C SER A 738 -7.35 -18.32 -4.66
N ASN A 739 -6.13 -18.10 -5.18
CA ASN A 739 -4.85 -18.09 -4.43
C ASN A 739 -4.10 -16.76 -4.62
N LYS A 740 -3.38 -16.32 -3.58
CA LYS A 740 -2.50 -15.13 -3.57
C LYS A 740 -1.00 -15.54 -3.47
N CYS A 741 -0.54 -16.48 -4.29
CA CYS A 741 0.77 -17.15 -4.12
C CYS A 741 1.96 -16.18 -4.11
N VAL A 742 2.94 -16.39 -3.22
CA VAL A 742 4.12 -15.51 -3.02
C VAL A 742 4.95 -15.32 -4.29
N PHE A 743 5.05 -16.33 -5.15
CA PHE A 743 5.76 -16.28 -6.44
C PHE A 743 4.88 -15.79 -7.59
N CYS A 744 3.59 -15.53 -7.36
CA CYS A 744 2.69 -15.03 -8.39
C CYS A 744 3.00 -13.55 -8.64
N TRP A 745 3.35 -13.21 -9.88
CA TRP A 745 3.77 -11.86 -10.26
C TRP A 745 2.69 -10.77 -10.05
N ARG A 746 1.43 -11.17 -9.80
CA ARG A 746 0.20 -10.36 -9.76
C ARG A 746 -0.05 -9.58 -8.46
N HIS A 747 0.76 -9.77 -7.42
CA HIS A 747 0.49 -9.29 -6.05
C HIS A 747 -0.16 -7.89 -5.99
N GLY A 748 -1.37 -7.84 -5.42
CA GLY A 748 -2.15 -6.62 -5.24
C GLY A 748 -2.84 -6.03 -6.49
N THR A 749 -2.57 -6.53 -7.70
CA THR A 749 -3.06 -5.88 -8.95
C THR A 749 -4.24 -6.58 -9.63
N ASN A 750 -4.41 -7.89 -9.42
CA ASN A 750 -5.46 -8.68 -10.07
C ASN A 750 -6.63 -8.96 -9.12
N PRO A 751 -7.86 -9.08 -9.64
CA PRO A 751 -9.02 -9.50 -8.86
C PRO A 751 -8.81 -10.91 -8.30
N VAL A 752 -9.44 -11.16 -7.16
CA VAL A 752 -9.47 -12.47 -6.51
C VAL A 752 -10.88 -12.85 -6.11
N GLY A 753 -11.15 -14.15 -6.02
CA GLY A 753 -12.46 -14.66 -5.65
C GLY A 753 -12.49 -16.18 -5.47
N THR A 754 -13.38 -16.62 -4.59
CA THR A 754 -13.74 -18.02 -4.34
C THR A 754 -14.99 -18.44 -5.12
N THR A 755 -15.86 -17.48 -5.49
CA THR A 755 -17.06 -17.66 -6.31
C THR A 755 -17.10 -16.68 -7.48
N TRP A 756 -17.74 -17.06 -8.60
CA TRP A 756 -17.89 -16.19 -9.75
C TRP A 756 -18.99 -15.15 -9.50
N ARG A 757 -18.63 -13.86 -9.49
CA ARG A 757 -19.52 -12.74 -9.12
C ARG A 757 -19.58 -11.60 -10.15
N TRP A 758 -18.98 -11.82 -11.32
CA TRP A 758 -18.84 -10.81 -12.37
C TRP A 758 -19.73 -11.15 -13.57
N VAL A 759 -19.84 -10.21 -14.51
CA VAL A 759 -20.35 -10.50 -15.86
C VAL A 759 -19.66 -11.76 -16.40
N VAL A 760 -20.44 -12.66 -17.00
CA VAL A 760 -19.92 -13.83 -17.71
C VAL A 760 -19.99 -13.51 -19.20
N ASP A 761 -18.84 -13.28 -19.84
CA ASP A 761 -18.76 -13.08 -21.28
C ASP A 761 -19.03 -14.43 -22.00
N PRO A 762 -19.69 -14.43 -23.17
CA PRO A 762 -19.88 -15.64 -23.98
C PRO A 762 -18.54 -16.24 -24.45
N PRO A 763 -18.40 -17.58 -24.54
CA PRO A 763 -17.15 -18.21 -24.96
C PRO A 763 -16.73 -17.81 -26.37
N GLU A 764 -17.66 -17.49 -27.27
CA GLU A 764 -17.39 -17.05 -28.64
C GLU A 764 -16.70 -15.68 -28.66
N LEU A 765 -17.20 -14.73 -27.88
CA LEU A 765 -16.61 -13.38 -27.75
C LEU A 765 -15.17 -13.47 -27.24
N ILE A 766 -14.93 -14.35 -26.26
CA ILE A 766 -13.59 -14.59 -25.74
C ILE A 766 -12.72 -15.22 -26.83
N PHE A 767 -13.19 -16.27 -27.50
CA PHE A 767 -12.44 -17.03 -28.51
C PHE A 767 -11.96 -16.16 -29.68
N ASP A 768 -12.88 -15.44 -30.31
CA ASP A 768 -12.55 -14.55 -31.43
C ASP A 768 -11.68 -13.37 -30.98
N GLY A 769 -12.00 -12.80 -29.81
CA GLY A 769 -11.24 -11.70 -29.23
C GLY A 769 -9.79 -12.07 -28.88
N VAL A 770 -9.53 -13.26 -28.33
CA VAL A 770 -8.16 -13.71 -28.01
C VAL A 770 -7.38 -14.08 -29.26
N LYS A 771 -8.01 -14.73 -30.25
CA LYS A 771 -7.40 -15.01 -31.56
C LYS A 771 -7.01 -13.74 -32.29
N ALA A 772 -7.95 -12.79 -32.45
CA ALA A 772 -7.71 -11.54 -33.15
C ALA A 772 -6.57 -10.74 -32.49
N ASN A 773 -6.59 -10.61 -31.15
CA ASN A 773 -5.51 -9.95 -30.42
C ASN A 773 -4.18 -10.70 -30.48
N HIS A 774 -4.16 -12.03 -30.46
CA HIS A 774 -2.95 -12.82 -30.67
C HIS A 774 -2.34 -12.54 -32.04
N TYR A 775 -3.13 -12.66 -33.11
CA TYR A 775 -2.67 -12.38 -34.47
C TYR A 775 -2.20 -10.94 -34.65
N ASN A 776 -2.88 -9.95 -34.06
CA ASN A 776 -2.42 -8.56 -34.13
C ASN A 776 -1.08 -8.36 -33.42
N LYS A 777 -0.86 -8.98 -32.25
CA LYS A 777 0.45 -8.95 -31.57
C LYS A 777 1.54 -9.72 -32.34
N ILE A 778 1.22 -10.80 -33.07
CA ILE A 778 2.17 -11.47 -33.98
C ILE A 778 2.49 -10.58 -35.18
N LYS A 779 1.50 -9.94 -35.82
CA LYS A 779 1.70 -8.99 -36.94
C LYS A 779 2.63 -7.84 -36.55
N MET A 780 2.54 -7.32 -35.32
CA MET A 780 3.46 -6.30 -34.78
C MET A 780 4.93 -6.75 -34.68
N LEU A 781 5.23 -8.05 -34.78
CA LEU A 781 6.60 -8.57 -34.83
C LEU A 781 7.17 -8.64 -36.26
N ARG A 782 6.38 -8.28 -37.29
CA ARG A 782 6.86 -8.14 -38.67
C ARG A 782 7.89 -7.01 -38.75
N GLY A 783 9.02 -7.25 -39.42
CA GLY A 783 10.11 -6.28 -39.57
C GLY A 783 11.00 -6.11 -38.33
N VAL A 784 10.71 -6.78 -37.21
CA VAL A 784 11.56 -6.74 -36.03
C VAL A 784 12.89 -7.47 -36.30
N PRO A 785 14.07 -6.87 -36.01
CA PRO A 785 15.36 -7.48 -36.31
C PRO A 785 15.53 -8.90 -35.75
N GLY A 786 16.06 -9.77 -36.60
CA GLY A 786 16.33 -11.17 -36.32
C GLY A 786 15.13 -12.12 -36.45
N VAL A 787 13.91 -11.65 -36.75
CA VAL A 787 12.76 -12.55 -36.95
C VAL A 787 12.92 -13.35 -38.24
N ARG A 788 12.85 -14.69 -38.14
CA ARG A 788 12.96 -15.63 -39.26
C ARG A 788 11.64 -15.66 -40.05
N ALA A 789 11.71 -15.45 -41.37
CA ALA A 789 10.52 -15.36 -42.24
C ALA A 789 9.65 -16.64 -42.19
N GLU A 790 10.29 -17.81 -42.21
CA GLU A 790 9.63 -19.12 -42.08
C GLU A 790 8.80 -19.23 -40.79
N ARG A 791 9.39 -18.88 -39.63
CA ARG A 791 8.72 -18.96 -38.32
C ARG A 791 7.65 -17.90 -38.16
N PHE A 792 7.80 -16.74 -38.80
CA PHE A 792 6.76 -15.73 -38.86
C PHE A 792 5.54 -16.20 -39.67
N ALA A 793 5.77 -16.90 -40.80
CA ALA A 793 4.68 -17.51 -41.58
C ALA A 793 3.98 -18.63 -40.78
N GLU A 794 4.75 -19.49 -40.11
CA GLU A 794 4.21 -20.54 -39.23
C GLU A 794 3.41 -19.99 -38.04
N ALA A 795 3.84 -18.85 -37.47
CA ALA A 795 3.18 -18.19 -36.34
C ALA A 795 1.83 -17.54 -36.69
N MET A 796 1.54 -17.34 -37.99
CA MET A 796 0.20 -16.93 -38.44
C MET A 796 -0.83 -18.07 -38.38
N ARG A 797 -0.46 -19.26 -37.90
CA ARG A 797 -1.36 -20.36 -37.59
C ARG A 797 -1.17 -20.81 -36.14
N ILE A 798 -2.15 -20.50 -35.29
CA ILE A 798 -2.19 -20.99 -33.91
C ILE A 798 -2.35 -22.52 -33.97
N ARG A 799 -1.53 -23.24 -33.20
CA ARG A 799 -1.61 -24.71 -33.04
C ARG A 799 -1.84 -25.14 -31.61
N HIS A 800 -1.45 -24.29 -30.66
CA HIS A 800 -1.47 -24.59 -29.24
C HIS A 800 -2.08 -23.42 -28.47
N CYS A 801 -2.94 -23.71 -27.49
CA CYS A 801 -3.51 -22.72 -26.59
C CYS A 801 -3.11 -23.05 -25.15
N ALA A 802 -2.29 -22.21 -24.56
CA ALA A 802 -1.89 -22.27 -23.17
C ALA A 802 -2.86 -21.45 -22.31
N LEU A 803 -3.79 -22.14 -21.66
CA LEU A 803 -4.69 -21.60 -20.64
C LEU A 803 -3.92 -21.58 -19.31
N SER A 804 -3.01 -20.62 -19.20
CA SER A 804 -2.04 -20.54 -18.09
C SER A 804 -1.50 -19.14 -17.85
N LEU A 805 -2.10 -18.11 -18.45
CA LEU A 805 -1.52 -16.77 -18.50
C LEU A 805 -1.56 -16.04 -17.13
N VAL A 806 -2.76 -15.92 -16.57
CA VAL A 806 -3.09 -15.17 -15.36
C VAL A 806 -4.48 -15.63 -14.88
N GLY A 807 -4.87 -15.30 -13.64
CA GLY A 807 -6.05 -15.86 -12.99
C GLY A 807 -6.00 -17.39 -12.76
N GLU A 808 -7.18 -18.00 -12.77
CA GLU A 808 -7.45 -19.44 -12.66
C GLU A 808 -8.46 -19.83 -13.77
N PRO A 809 -8.02 -20.44 -14.89
CA PRO A 809 -8.86 -20.75 -16.04
C PRO A 809 -10.04 -21.67 -15.76
N ILE A 810 -9.91 -22.63 -14.84
CA ILE A 810 -10.97 -23.62 -14.57
C ILE A 810 -12.19 -23.00 -13.86
N PHE A 811 -12.04 -21.77 -13.37
CA PHE A 811 -13.07 -21.01 -12.69
C PHE A 811 -14.11 -20.38 -13.65
N TYR A 812 -13.80 -20.31 -14.96
CA TYR A 812 -14.73 -19.78 -15.95
C TYR A 812 -15.90 -20.77 -16.19
N PRO A 813 -17.17 -20.34 -16.04
CA PRO A 813 -18.32 -21.26 -16.12
C PRO A 813 -18.41 -22.07 -17.41
N TYR A 814 -18.10 -21.46 -18.57
CA TYR A 814 -18.20 -22.09 -19.88
C TYR A 814 -16.84 -22.66 -20.37
N ILE A 815 -15.95 -23.06 -19.47
CA ILE A 815 -14.61 -23.57 -19.81
C ILE A 815 -14.66 -24.78 -20.77
N ASN A 816 -15.63 -25.68 -20.61
CA ASN A 816 -15.80 -26.84 -21.48
C ASN A 816 -16.23 -26.46 -22.90
N GLU A 817 -17.06 -25.42 -23.06
CA GLU A 817 -17.49 -24.92 -24.37
C GLU A 817 -16.32 -24.22 -25.07
N PHE A 818 -15.59 -23.37 -24.34
CA PHE A 818 -14.38 -22.71 -24.84
C PHE A 818 -13.29 -23.71 -25.27
N LEU A 819 -13.13 -24.83 -24.54
CA LEU A 819 -12.27 -25.94 -24.94
C LEU A 819 -12.76 -26.62 -26.23
N GLY A 820 -14.07 -26.84 -26.36
CA GLY A 820 -14.69 -27.34 -27.59
C GLY A 820 -14.42 -26.45 -28.80
N MET A 821 -14.51 -25.12 -28.65
CA MET A 821 -14.18 -24.17 -29.72
C MET A 821 -12.72 -24.25 -30.17
N LEU A 822 -11.77 -24.34 -29.22
CA LEU A 822 -10.35 -24.55 -29.52
C LEU A 822 -10.14 -25.85 -30.30
N HIS A 823 -10.79 -26.94 -29.89
CA HIS A 823 -10.64 -28.25 -30.53
C HIS A 823 -11.30 -28.32 -31.90
N ALA A 824 -12.41 -27.62 -32.14
CA ALA A 824 -13.06 -27.52 -33.44
C ALA A 824 -12.14 -26.89 -34.51
N GLU A 825 -11.25 -25.95 -34.14
CA GLU A 825 -10.21 -25.41 -35.03
C GLU A 825 -8.89 -26.22 -35.00
N ARG A 826 -8.88 -27.40 -34.38
CA ARG A 826 -7.68 -28.24 -34.16
C ARG A 826 -6.53 -27.48 -33.48
N ILE A 827 -6.86 -26.67 -32.46
CA ILE A 827 -5.93 -25.99 -31.55
C ILE A 827 -5.84 -26.79 -30.25
N SER A 828 -4.66 -27.32 -29.91
CA SER A 828 -4.51 -28.21 -28.75
C SER A 828 -4.53 -27.42 -27.43
N SER A 829 -5.21 -27.91 -26.41
CA SER A 829 -5.44 -27.18 -25.15
C SER A 829 -4.53 -27.65 -24.01
N PHE A 830 -3.92 -26.68 -23.33
CA PHE A 830 -3.07 -26.88 -22.15
C PHE A 830 -3.64 -26.07 -20.98
N LEU A 831 -4.44 -26.71 -20.13
CA LEU A 831 -5.11 -26.07 -19.00
C LEU A 831 -4.30 -26.24 -17.72
N VAL A 832 -4.00 -25.13 -17.04
CA VAL A 832 -3.30 -25.09 -15.75
C VAL A 832 -4.24 -24.60 -14.66
N CYS A 833 -4.37 -25.36 -13.57
CA CYS A 833 -5.12 -24.95 -12.38
C CYS A 833 -4.33 -25.11 -11.06
N ASN A 834 -4.86 -24.53 -9.98
CA ASN A 834 -4.28 -24.47 -8.62
C ASN A 834 -4.90 -25.42 -7.58
N ALA A 835 -5.68 -26.42 -8.03
CA ALA A 835 -6.34 -27.42 -7.19
C ALA A 835 -7.31 -26.88 -6.10
N GLN A 836 -7.94 -25.72 -6.31
CA GLN A 836 -8.99 -25.21 -5.40
C GLN A 836 -10.44 -25.50 -5.85
N HIS A 837 -10.62 -25.95 -7.10
CA HIS A 837 -11.92 -26.12 -7.76
C HIS A 837 -12.20 -27.59 -8.13
N PRO A 838 -12.42 -28.48 -7.14
CA PRO A 838 -12.54 -29.92 -7.38
C PRO A 838 -13.75 -30.29 -8.23
N ASP A 839 -14.88 -29.62 -8.07
CA ASP A 839 -16.11 -29.96 -8.81
C ASP A 839 -15.99 -29.59 -10.30
N GLN A 840 -15.38 -28.45 -10.61
CA GLN A 840 -15.04 -28.03 -11.97
C GLN A 840 -13.96 -28.95 -12.57
N LEU A 841 -12.97 -29.38 -11.76
CA LEU A 841 -11.96 -30.35 -12.17
C LEU A 841 -12.59 -31.72 -12.51
N ALA A 842 -13.58 -32.16 -11.73
CA ALA A 842 -14.35 -33.38 -11.99
C ALA A 842 -15.22 -33.24 -13.26
N ALA A 843 -15.87 -32.09 -13.48
CA ALA A 843 -16.68 -31.80 -14.66
C ALA A 843 -15.88 -31.46 -15.94
N LEU A 844 -14.55 -31.29 -15.85
CA LEU A 844 -13.70 -30.94 -16.98
C LEU A 844 -13.66 -32.04 -18.06
N LYS A 845 -14.07 -31.70 -19.29
CA LYS A 845 -14.03 -32.57 -20.48
C LYS A 845 -12.61 -32.69 -21.06
N ALA A 846 -12.49 -33.35 -22.21
CA ALA A 846 -11.23 -33.50 -22.95
C ALA A 846 -10.36 -32.23 -22.95
N VAL A 847 -9.11 -32.39 -22.53
CA VAL A 847 -8.02 -31.42 -22.73
C VAL A 847 -6.80 -32.18 -23.27
N THR A 848 -5.98 -31.54 -24.10
CA THR A 848 -4.80 -32.22 -24.66
C THR A 848 -3.78 -32.54 -23.56
N GLN A 849 -3.62 -31.65 -22.57
CA GLN A 849 -2.87 -31.93 -21.35
C GLN A 849 -3.36 -31.07 -20.17
N LEU A 850 -3.62 -31.73 -19.04
CA LEU A 850 -4.11 -31.13 -17.79
C LEU A 850 -2.95 -30.93 -16.83
N TYR A 851 -2.78 -29.70 -16.36
CA TYR A 851 -1.75 -29.29 -15.43
C TYR A 851 -2.35 -28.89 -14.08
N VAL A 852 -1.74 -29.40 -13.01
CA VAL A 852 -2.03 -28.94 -11.66
C VAL A 852 -0.75 -28.45 -11.02
N SER A 853 -0.80 -27.23 -10.49
CA SER A 853 0.34 -26.62 -9.81
C SER A 853 0.39 -27.17 -8.38
N ILE A 854 1.52 -27.77 -8.03
CA ILE A 854 1.76 -28.45 -6.74
C ILE A 854 2.98 -27.76 -6.14
N ASP A 855 2.73 -26.61 -5.50
CA ASP A 855 3.79 -25.69 -5.09
C ASP A 855 4.21 -25.85 -3.61
N ALA A 856 3.61 -26.80 -2.89
CA ALA A 856 4.02 -27.21 -1.54
C ALA A 856 3.63 -28.67 -1.25
N SER A 857 4.37 -29.32 -0.35
CA SER A 857 4.13 -30.72 0.06
C SER A 857 3.14 -30.92 1.22
N ASN A 858 2.90 -29.89 2.04
CA ASN A 858 2.10 -29.97 3.29
C ASN A 858 1.18 -28.74 3.47
N LYS A 859 0.25 -28.79 4.43
CA LYS A 859 -0.80 -27.77 4.63
C LYS A 859 -0.23 -26.41 5.02
N GLU A 860 0.81 -26.41 5.84
CA GLU A 860 1.49 -25.24 6.39
C GLU A 860 2.32 -24.54 5.30
N SER A 861 3.15 -25.28 4.58
CA SER A 861 3.90 -24.79 3.40
C SER A 861 2.93 -24.27 2.34
N LEU A 862 1.81 -24.95 2.07
CA LEU A 862 0.82 -24.50 1.09
C LEU A 862 0.16 -23.18 1.52
N ARG A 863 -0.22 -23.03 2.81
CA ARG A 863 -0.76 -21.77 3.33
C ARG A 863 0.26 -20.63 3.21
N LYS A 864 1.54 -20.90 3.49
CA LYS A 864 2.65 -19.93 3.42
C LYS A 864 2.97 -19.50 1.99
N ILE A 865 3.08 -20.45 1.06
CA ILE A 865 3.53 -20.19 -0.32
C ILE A 865 2.38 -19.77 -1.24
N ASP A 866 1.21 -20.39 -1.13
CA ASP A 866 0.11 -20.21 -2.09
C ASP A 866 -0.96 -19.23 -1.60
N ARG A 867 -1.06 -19.03 -0.27
CA ARG A 867 -2.02 -18.12 0.37
C ARG A 867 -3.44 -18.28 -0.23
N PRO A 868 -4.03 -19.50 -0.17
CA PRO A 868 -5.35 -19.77 -0.70
C PRO A 868 -6.43 -19.03 0.10
N LEU A 869 -7.53 -18.67 -0.58
CA LEU A 869 -8.65 -17.91 0.00
C LEU A 869 -9.79 -18.80 0.52
N HIS A 870 -9.78 -20.10 0.23
CA HIS A 870 -10.72 -21.06 0.79
C HIS A 870 -10.28 -21.46 2.20
N ARG A 871 -11.20 -21.53 3.16
CA ARG A 871 -10.90 -22.04 4.51
C ARG A 871 -10.59 -23.55 4.48
N ASP A 872 -11.26 -24.29 3.60
CA ASP A 872 -11.12 -25.71 3.30
C ASP A 872 -10.10 -26.01 2.17
N PHE A 873 -9.09 -25.15 2.01
CA PHE A 873 -8.13 -25.20 0.89
C PHE A 873 -7.36 -26.52 0.76
N TRP A 874 -7.03 -27.15 1.89
CA TRP A 874 -6.23 -28.38 1.91
C TRP A 874 -7.09 -29.59 1.56
N GLU A 875 -8.31 -29.60 2.04
CA GLU A 875 -9.31 -30.64 1.81
C GLU A 875 -9.75 -30.61 0.33
N ARG A 876 -9.92 -29.42 -0.24
CA ARG A 876 -10.09 -29.18 -1.70
C ARG A 876 -8.89 -29.67 -2.51
N PHE A 877 -7.68 -29.31 -2.08
CA PHE A 877 -6.44 -29.71 -2.74
C PHE A 877 -6.30 -31.23 -2.79
N GLN A 878 -6.47 -31.92 -1.66
CA GLN A 878 -6.42 -33.38 -1.57
C GLN A 878 -7.50 -34.04 -2.45
N ARG A 879 -8.74 -33.52 -2.45
CA ARG A 879 -9.82 -33.99 -3.34
C ARG A 879 -9.47 -33.81 -4.82
N CYS A 880 -8.81 -32.73 -5.20
CA CYS A 880 -8.32 -32.55 -6.57
C CYS A 880 -7.28 -33.61 -6.95
N LEU A 881 -6.39 -34.02 -6.03
CA LEU A 881 -5.41 -35.08 -6.31
C LEU A 881 -6.07 -36.44 -6.56
N ASP A 882 -7.13 -36.76 -5.81
CA ASP A 882 -7.91 -37.99 -6.03
C ASP A 882 -8.61 -37.96 -7.41
N ILE A 883 -9.20 -36.82 -7.80
CA ILE A 883 -9.79 -36.64 -9.13
C ILE A 883 -8.74 -36.79 -10.24
N LEU A 884 -7.50 -36.31 -10.04
CA LEU A 884 -6.41 -36.50 -11.01
C LEU A 884 -5.99 -37.97 -11.14
N ARG A 885 -6.01 -38.72 -10.03
CA ARG A 885 -5.72 -40.16 -9.98
C ARG A 885 -6.71 -40.98 -10.82
N GLU A 886 -7.94 -40.52 -10.95
CA GLU A 886 -8.95 -41.07 -11.86
C GLU A 886 -8.75 -40.55 -13.30
N LYS A 887 -8.59 -39.23 -13.46
CA LYS A 887 -8.48 -38.60 -14.79
C LYS A 887 -7.21 -38.94 -15.57
N ARG A 888 -6.14 -39.42 -14.94
CA ARG A 888 -4.90 -39.92 -15.60
C ARG A 888 -5.10 -41.05 -16.62
N PHE A 889 -6.29 -41.65 -16.66
CA PHE A 889 -6.66 -42.66 -17.65
C PHE A 889 -7.32 -42.08 -18.90
N LYS A 890 -7.81 -40.84 -18.85
CA LYS A 890 -8.41 -40.12 -19.99
C LYS A 890 -7.55 -38.94 -20.47
N HIS A 891 -6.99 -38.18 -19.53
CA HIS A 891 -6.18 -36.99 -19.79
C HIS A 891 -4.71 -37.24 -19.46
N ARG A 892 -3.79 -36.64 -20.23
CA ARG A 892 -2.39 -36.50 -19.81
C ARG A 892 -2.37 -35.56 -18.61
N THR A 893 -2.13 -36.08 -17.41
CA THR A 893 -2.05 -35.30 -16.17
C THR A 893 -0.61 -34.95 -15.84
N VAL A 894 -0.37 -33.69 -15.46
CA VAL A 894 0.95 -33.16 -15.13
C VAL A 894 0.90 -32.48 -13.77
N PHE A 895 1.74 -32.92 -12.84
CA PHE A 895 2.06 -32.11 -11.66
C PHE A 895 3.16 -31.13 -12.04
N ARG A 896 2.99 -29.85 -11.72
CA ARG A 896 4.00 -28.82 -11.96
C ARG A 896 4.44 -28.22 -10.63
N LEU A 897 5.69 -28.47 -10.25
CA LEU A 897 6.29 -28.04 -8.99
C LEU A 897 7.14 -26.80 -9.25
N THR A 898 6.78 -25.66 -8.66
CA THR A 898 7.58 -24.43 -8.72
C THR A 898 8.54 -24.38 -7.53
N LEU A 899 9.80 -24.74 -7.75
CA LEU A 899 10.82 -24.75 -6.70
C LEU A 899 11.29 -23.33 -6.36
N VAL A 900 11.18 -22.99 -5.08
CA VAL A 900 11.52 -21.72 -4.46
C VAL A 900 12.46 -22.01 -3.28
N LYS A 901 13.73 -21.60 -3.41
CA LYS A 901 14.76 -21.87 -2.41
C LYS A 901 14.44 -21.17 -1.07
N GLY A 902 14.57 -21.89 0.04
CA GLY A 902 14.17 -21.45 1.37
C GLY A 902 12.65 -21.45 1.64
N PHE A 903 11.84 -22.02 0.73
CA PHE A 903 10.40 -22.21 0.92
C PHE A 903 9.98 -23.69 0.80
N ASN A 904 10.34 -24.36 -0.30
CA ASN A 904 9.78 -25.69 -0.65
C ASN A 904 10.80 -26.64 -1.33
N VAL A 905 12.10 -26.45 -1.06
CA VAL A 905 13.20 -27.23 -1.64
C VAL A 905 13.86 -28.12 -0.58
N ASP A 906 14.18 -27.53 0.57
CA ASP A 906 14.83 -28.21 1.68
C ASP A 906 13.85 -29.17 2.38
N ASP A 907 14.26 -30.43 2.57
CA ASP A 907 13.52 -31.52 3.25
C ASP A 907 12.11 -31.91 2.72
N GLU A 908 11.55 -31.22 1.71
CA GLU A 908 10.19 -31.52 1.19
C GLU A 908 10.09 -32.74 0.24
N VAL A 909 11.21 -33.37 -0.15
CA VAL A 909 11.23 -34.47 -1.16
C VAL A 909 10.32 -35.64 -0.78
N GLU A 910 10.28 -36.05 0.49
CA GLU A 910 9.36 -37.10 0.98
C GLU A 910 7.89 -36.70 0.77
N GLY A 911 7.53 -35.47 1.15
CA GLY A 911 6.16 -34.98 1.04
C GLY A 911 5.71 -34.86 -0.42
N TYR A 912 6.56 -34.36 -1.33
CA TYR A 912 6.26 -34.39 -2.77
C TYR A 912 6.11 -35.82 -3.31
N ALA A 913 6.93 -36.77 -2.84
CA ALA A 913 6.77 -38.18 -3.22
C ALA A 913 5.43 -38.76 -2.75
N GLN A 914 4.93 -38.38 -1.56
CA GLN A 914 3.59 -38.75 -1.08
C GLN A 914 2.45 -38.13 -1.91
N LEU A 915 2.59 -36.88 -2.35
CA LEU A 915 1.59 -36.26 -3.24
C LEU A 915 1.55 -36.96 -4.62
N VAL A 916 2.71 -37.31 -5.18
CA VAL A 916 2.81 -38.11 -6.42
C VAL A 916 2.22 -39.51 -6.23
N GLU A 917 2.44 -40.15 -5.08
CA GLU A 917 1.83 -41.43 -4.68
C GLU A 917 0.29 -41.38 -4.64
N LYS A 918 -0.26 -40.24 -4.18
CA LYS A 918 -1.72 -39.99 -4.14
C LYS A 918 -2.30 -39.74 -5.53
N GLY A 919 -1.75 -38.80 -6.31
CA GLY A 919 -2.33 -38.42 -7.60
C GLY A 919 -1.92 -39.26 -8.81
N LEU A 920 -0.79 -39.96 -8.75
CA LEU A 920 -0.20 -40.75 -9.85
C LEU A 920 -0.27 -40.05 -11.23
N PRO A 921 0.24 -38.81 -11.38
CA PRO A 921 0.18 -38.08 -12.64
C PRO A 921 0.96 -38.80 -13.75
N CYS A 922 0.60 -38.56 -15.02
CA CYS A 922 1.40 -39.06 -16.15
C CYS A 922 2.84 -38.51 -16.13
N PHE A 923 2.99 -37.25 -15.71
CA PHE A 923 4.25 -36.51 -15.69
C PHE A 923 4.40 -35.63 -14.45
N VAL A 924 5.65 -35.36 -14.06
CA VAL A 924 5.99 -34.33 -13.08
C VAL A 924 6.98 -33.36 -13.73
N GLU A 925 6.56 -32.10 -13.92
CA GLU A 925 7.43 -30.99 -14.30
C GLU A 925 7.99 -30.33 -13.04
N ILE A 926 9.30 -30.43 -12.83
CA ILE A 926 9.97 -29.72 -11.74
C ILE A 926 10.67 -28.50 -12.34
N LYS A 927 10.42 -27.31 -11.79
CA LYS A 927 10.89 -26.06 -12.37
C LYS A 927 11.31 -25.03 -11.33
N GLY A 928 12.50 -24.44 -11.50
CA GLY A 928 12.94 -23.31 -10.68
C GLY A 928 12.09 -22.04 -10.89
N VAL A 929 11.74 -21.38 -9.79
CA VAL A 929 11.02 -20.10 -9.82
C VAL A 929 11.80 -19.03 -10.59
N THR A 930 11.10 -18.18 -11.34
CA THR A 930 11.71 -17.03 -12.02
C THR A 930 11.36 -15.74 -11.29
N TYR A 931 12.36 -15.09 -10.68
CA TYR A 931 12.16 -13.81 -10.01
C TYR A 931 11.70 -12.72 -10.98
N CYS A 932 10.58 -12.06 -10.66
CA CYS A 932 9.93 -11.09 -11.53
C CYS A 932 10.35 -9.63 -11.29
N GLY A 933 11.12 -9.34 -10.23
CA GLY A 933 11.72 -8.02 -10.01
C GLY A 933 10.77 -6.88 -9.66
N THR A 934 9.52 -7.18 -9.25
CA THR A 934 8.56 -6.19 -8.78
C THR A 934 8.78 -5.88 -7.29
N SER A 935 8.54 -4.63 -6.89
CA SER A 935 8.57 -4.22 -5.47
C SER A 935 7.65 -5.09 -4.60
N THR A 936 6.49 -5.49 -5.12
CA THR A 936 5.56 -6.38 -4.44
C THR A 936 6.07 -7.80 -4.22
N ALA A 937 7.00 -8.30 -5.05
CA ALA A 937 7.64 -9.61 -4.81
C ALA A 937 8.58 -9.56 -3.60
N SER A 938 9.28 -8.42 -3.41
CA SER A 938 10.09 -8.16 -2.22
C SER A 938 9.22 -8.12 -0.95
N ASN A 939 8.07 -7.44 -1.00
CA ASN A 939 7.10 -7.40 0.11
C ASN A 939 6.50 -8.78 0.43
N ALA A 940 6.43 -9.70 -0.55
CA ALA A 940 6.02 -11.09 -0.35
C ALA A 940 7.14 -11.99 0.23
N GLY A 941 8.34 -11.45 0.49
CA GLY A 941 9.48 -12.19 1.02
C GLY A 941 10.31 -12.94 -0.02
N LEU A 942 10.14 -12.65 -1.32
CA LEU A 942 10.96 -13.21 -2.39
C LEU A 942 12.06 -12.25 -2.85
N SER A 943 13.23 -12.81 -3.07
CA SER A 943 14.40 -12.12 -3.61
C SER A 943 15.11 -12.99 -4.66
N MET A 944 16.17 -12.46 -5.27
CA MET A 944 17.02 -13.22 -6.18
C MET A 944 17.69 -14.45 -5.55
N SER A 945 17.89 -14.50 -4.22
CA SER A 945 18.48 -15.68 -3.56
C SER A 945 17.51 -16.87 -3.44
N ASN A 946 16.21 -16.63 -3.65
CA ASN A 946 15.18 -17.67 -3.64
C ASN A 946 15.01 -18.37 -5.01
N VAL A 947 15.72 -17.90 -6.05
CA VAL A 947 15.78 -18.54 -7.37
C VAL A 947 16.80 -19.68 -7.31
N PRO A 948 16.38 -20.96 -7.46
CA PRO A 948 17.33 -22.06 -7.49
C PRO A 948 18.09 -22.08 -8.83
N PHE A 949 19.35 -22.50 -8.76
CA PHE A 949 20.17 -22.78 -9.93
C PHE A 949 19.79 -24.12 -10.58
N TYR A 950 20.24 -24.36 -11.81
CA TYR A 950 19.90 -25.60 -12.53
C TYR A 950 20.36 -26.87 -11.80
N TRP A 951 21.57 -26.86 -11.23
CA TRP A 951 22.09 -28.02 -10.50
C TRP A 951 21.29 -28.32 -9.23
N GLU A 952 20.81 -27.30 -8.50
CA GLU A 952 19.94 -27.49 -7.33
C GLU A 952 18.59 -28.13 -7.72
N VAL A 953 18.03 -27.74 -8.89
CA VAL A 953 16.85 -28.39 -9.46
C VAL A 953 17.17 -29.84 -9.88
N ALA A 954 18.32 -30.09 -10.48
CA ALA A 954 18.75 -31.43 -10.90
C ALA A 954 18.99 -32.38 -9.71
N GLU A 955 19.61 -31.89 -8.63
CA GLU A 955 19.79 -32.61 -7.36
C GLU A 955 18.45 -32.97 -6.73
N PHE A 956 17.52 -32.01 -6.63
CA PHE A 956 16.17 -32.26 -6.12
C PHE A 956 15.43 -33.32 -6.96
N VAL A 957 15.51 -33.25 -8.29
CA VAL A 957 14.85 -34.22 -9.18
C VAL A 957 15.46 -35.60 -9.06
N THR A 958 16.78 -35.72 -8.95
CA THR A 958 17.48 -37.00 -8.74
C THR A 958 17.10 -37.62 -7.39
N ALA A 959 16.98 -36.79 -6.33
CA ALA A 959 16.50 -37.23 -5.03
C ALA A 959 15.03 -37.70 -5.09
N LEU A 960 14.16 -36.96 -5.79
CA LEU A 960 12.75 -37.31 -5.97
C LEU A 960 12.57 -38.59 -6.80
N GLU A 961 13.28 -38.73 -7.93
CA GLU A 961 13.28 -39.96 -8.75
C GLU A 961 13.68 -41.18 -7.92
N LYS A 962 14.80 -41.09 -7.19
CA LYS A 962 15.25 -42.15 -6.29
C LYS A 962 14.16 -42.50 -5.27
N ARG A 963 13.56 -41.49 -4.63
CA ARG A 963 12.56 -41.69 -3.58
C ARG A 963 11.24 -42.28 -4.09
N LEU A 964 10.81 -41.90 -5.29
CA LEU A 964 9.66 -42.50 -5.97
C LEU A 964 9.92 -43.99 -6.26
N ASN A 965 11.10 -44.32 -6.78
CA ASN A 965 11.48 -45.71 -7.04
C ASN A 965 11.60 -46.55 -5.75
N GLU A 966 12.10 -45.98 -4.64
CA GLU A 966 12.09 -46.62 -3.31
C GLU A 966 10.66 -46.89 -2.78
N LYS A 967 9.68 -46.06 -3.13
CA LYS A 967 8.24 -46.31 -2.86
C LYS A 967 7.61 -47.33 -3.84
N GLY A 968 8.36 -47.87 -4.80
CA GLY A 968 7.85 -48.74 -5.85
C GLY A 968 7.07 -48.02 -6.95
N LEU A 969 7.12 -46.68 -6.99
CA LEU A 969 6.49 -45.86 -8.01
C LEU A 969 7.42 -45.72 -9.21
N LYS A 970 7.04 -46.34 -10.33
CA LYS A 970 7.85 -46.39 -11.55
C LYS A 970 7.83 -45.07 -12.32
N TYR A 971 8.64 -44.12 -11.86
CA TYR A 971 8.93 -42.86 -12.55
C TYR A 971 10.42 -42.77 -12.86
N GLY A 972 10.74 -42.14 -13.98
CA GLY A 972 12.13 -41.83 -14.34
C GLY A 972 12.26 -40.52 -15.11
N ILE A 973 13.48 -40.00 -15.19
CA ILE A 973 13.79 -38.75 -15.91
C ILE A 973 13.66 -38.97 -17.42
N ALA A 974 12.71 -38.25 -18.03
CA ALA A 974 12.33 -38.41 -19.43
C ALA A 974 12.90 -37.33 -20.36
N ALA A 975 13.15 -36.12 -19.84
CA ALA A 975 13.72 -34.99 -20.58
C ALA A 975 14.22 -33.88 -19.64
N GLU A 976 15.10 -33.02 -20.14
CA GLU A 976 15.52 -31.79 -19.46
C GLU A 976 15.49 -30.55 -20.37
N HIS A 977 15.55 -29.37 -19.76
CA HIS A 977 15.77 -28.10 -20.45
C HIS A 977 16.46 -27.10 -19.50
N ALA A 978 17.78 -27.21 -19.42
CA ALA A 978 18.62 -26.45 -18.48
C ALA A 978 18.41 -24.93 -18.62
N HIS A 979 18.17 -24.43 -19.84
CA HIS A 979 17.95 -23.00 -20.07
C HIS A 979 16.63 -22.44 -19.47
N SER A 980 15.71 -23.29 -19.03
CA SER A 980 14.51 -22.88 -18.25
C SER A 980 14.53 -23.37 -16.80
N CYS A 981 15.66 -23.90 -16.32
CA CYS A 981 15.78 -24.61 -15.04
C CYS A 981 14.63 -25.60 -14.81
N CYS A 982 14.39 -26.49 -15.78
CA CYS A 982 13.23 -27.39 -15.76
C CYS A 982 13.60 -28.81 -16.21
N VAL A 983 13.06 -29.81 -15.53
CA VAL A 983 13.29 -31.24 -15.77
C VAL A 983 11.94 -31.97 -15.71
N LEU A 984 11.81 -33.04 -16.49
CA LEU A 984 10.61 -33.86 -16.61
C LEU A 984 10.83 -35.27 -16.05
N LEU A 985 10.07 -35.65 -15.03
CA LEU A 985 9.82 -37.06 -14.71
C LEU A 985 8.59 -37.56 -15.46
N ALA A 986 8.61 -38.80 -15.92
CA ALA A 986 7.47 -39.48 -16.54
C ALA A 986 7.22 -40.85 -15.90
N SER A 987 5.96 -41.28 -15.88
CA SER A 987 5.60 -42.67 -15.54
C SER A 987 6.07 -43.63 -16.64
N ASP A 988 6.47 -44.84 -16.25
CA ASP A 988 6.82 -45.97 -17.13
C ASP A 988 5.80 -46.29 -18.24
N ARG A 989 4.53 -45.88 -18.09
CA ARG A 989 3.50 -45.89 -19.15
C ARG A 989 3.97 -45.23 -20.47
N PHE A 990 4.88 -44.25 -20.37
CA PHE A 990 5.46 -43.52 -21.49
C PHE A 990 6.88 -43.99 -21.83
N TYR A 991 7.33 -45.12 -21.29
CA TYR A 991 8.60 -45.75 -21.65
C TYR A 991 8.34 -46.96 -22.55
N LYS A 992 8.71 -46.86 -23.83
CA LYS A 992 8.52 -47.92 -24.84
C LYS A 992 9.81 -48.11 -25.62
N ASP A 993 10.11 -49.35 -25.98
CA ASP A 993 11.25 -49.73 -26.83
C ASP A 993 12.61 -49.14 -26.37
N GLY A 994 12.78 -49.03 -25.04
CA GLY A 994 13.98 -48.46 -24.41
C GLY A 994 14.08 -46.94 -24.48
N LYS A 995 13.00 -46.22 -24.79
CA LYS A 995 12.96 -44.76 -24.95
C LYS A 995 11.74 -44.14 -24.28
N TRP A 996 11.87 -42.87 -23.90
CA TRP A 996 10.75 -42.08 -23.36
C TRP A 996 9.94 -41.43 -24.48
N HIS A 997 8.61 -41.45 -24.36
CA HIS A 997 7.63 -40.86 -25.29
C HIS A 997 6.73 -39.80 -24.62
N PRO A 998 7.31 -38.73 -24.02
CA PRO A 998 6.53 -37.63 -23.44
C PRO A 998 5.92 -36.70 -24.50
N ARG A 999 6.34 -36.79 -25.77
CA ARG A 999 5.77 -36.01 -26.86
C ARG A 999 4.35 -36.44 -27.20
N ILE A 1000 3.61 -35.51 -27.80
CA ILE A 1000 2.19 -35.65 -28.09
C ILE A 1000 2.02 -35.76 -29.61
N ASP A 1001 1.34 -36.80 -30.08
CA ASP A 1001 0.80 -36.79 -31.43
C ASP A 1001 -0.49 -35.97 -31.44
N TYR A 1002 -0.35 -34.70 -31.80
CA TYR A 1002 -1.47 -33.77 -31.91
C TYR A 1002 -2.49 -34.19 -32.97
N GLN A 1003 -2.05 -34.84 -34.05
CA GLN A 1003 -2.93 -35.26 -35.12
C GLN A 1003 -3.78 -36.43 -34.65
N ARG A 1004 -3.16 -37.44 -34.01
CA ARG A 1004 -3.88 -38.56 -33.40
C ARG A 1004 -4.81 -38.15 -32.26
N PHE A 1005 -4.43 -37.14 -31.47
CA PHE A 1005 -5.33 -36.56 -30.46
C PHE A 1005 -6.63 -36.02 -31.06
N PHE A 1006 -6.57 -35.25 -32.15
CA PHE A 1006 -7.78 -34.73 -32.80
C PHE A 1006 -8.60 -35.83 -33.48
N GLU A 1007 -7.97 -36.83 -34.09
CA GLU A 1007 -8.67 -37.99 -34.63
C GLU A 1007 -9.45 -38.74 -33.56
N LEU A 1008 -8.83 -39.06 -32.41
CA LEU A 1008 -9.53 -39.70 -31.29
C LEU A 1008 -10.69 -38.87 -30.76
N LEU A 1009 -10.52 -37.54 -30.71
CA LEU A 1009 -11.55 -36.61 -30.26
C LEU A 1009 -12.73 -36.49 -31.25
N GLU A 1010 -12.44 -36.52 -32.55
CA GLU A 1010 -13.44 -36.52 -33.64
C GLU A 1010 -14.15 -37.89 -33.74
N GLU A 1011 -13.43 -39.00 -33.56
CA GLU A 1011 -13.95 -40.38 -33.55
C GLU A 1011 -14.87 -40.66 -32.35
N ARG A 1012 -14.53 -40.14 -31.16
CA ARG A 1012 -15.11 -40.60 -29.87
C ARG A 1012 -15.81 -39.49 -29.06
N GLY A 1013 -15.69 -38.22 -29.46
CA GLY A 1013 -16.29 -37.06 -28.79
C GLY A 1013 -15.64 -36.69 -27.45
N ALA A 1014 -15.84 -35.47 -26.95
CA ALA A 1014 -15.09 -34.91 -25.81
C ALA A 1014 -15.19 -35.66 -24.44
N ASP A 1015 -16.06 -36.66 -24.32
CA ASP A 1015 -16.24 -37.50 -23.13
C ASP A 1015 -15.88 -38.99 -23.37
N GLY A 1016 -15.44 -39.31 -24.59
CA GLY A 1016 -15.17 -40.68 -25.06
C GLY A 1016 -14.03 -41.38 -24.33
N ASP A 1017 -13.91 -42.69 -24.59
CA ASP A 1017 -12.89 -43.53 -23.95
C ASP A 1017 -11.66 -43.68 -24.85
N TRP A 1018 -10.59 -42.97 -24.49
CA TRP A 1018 -9.24 -43.16 -25.01
C TRP A 1018 -8.23 -42.79 -23.92
N LYS A 1019 -7.00 -43.30 -24.06
CA LYS A 1019 -5.96 -43.19 -23.05
C LYS A 1019 -4.86 -42.21 -23.47
N PRO A 1020 -4.15 -41.57 -22.53
CA PRO A 1020 -2.94 -40.78 -22.78
C PRO A 1020 -1.88 -41.46 -23.66
N GLU A 1021 -1.83 -42.79 -23.63
CA GLU A 1021 -0.96 -43.65 -24.41
C GLU A 1021 -1.36 -43.77 -25.89
N ASP A 1022 -2.63 -43.51 -26.24
CA ASP A 1022 -3.16 -43.72 -27.60
C ASP A 1022 -2.73 -42.62 -28.59
N TYR A 1023 -2.15 -41.52 -28.08
CA TYR A 1023 -1.67 -40.35 -28.83
C TYR A 1023 -0.27 -39.90 -28.37
N MET A 1024 0.59 -40.86 -28.01
CA MET A 1024 2.02 -40.60 -27.84
C MET A 1024 2.68 -40.31 -29.18
N GLY A 1025 3.48 -39.24 -29.23
CA GLY A 1025 4.30 -38.90 -30.39
C GLY A 1025 5.65 -39.62 -30.41
N GLU A 1026 6.56 -39.05 -31.20
CA GLU A 1026 7.95 -39.48 -31.29
C GLU A 1026 8.64 -39.55 -29.93
N ALA A 1027 9.68 -40.38 -29.82
CA ALA A 1027 10.52 -40.44 -28.63
C ALA A 1027 11.15 -39.07 -28.32
N THR A 1028 11.55 -38.84 -27.05
CA THR A 1028 12.40 -37.71 -26.68
C THR A 1028 13.65 -37.73 -27.58
N PRO A 1029 13.94 -36.66 -28.34
CA PRO A 1029 15.14 -36.61 -29.17
C PRO A 1029 16.37 -36.52 -28.27
N GLU A 1030 17.51 -37.02 -28.75
CA GLU A 1030 18.75 -37.15 -27.97
C GLU A 1030 19.19 -35.84 -27.31
N TRP A 1031 19.14 -34.70 -28.01
CA TRP A 1031 19.46 -33.39 -27.43
C TRP A 1031 18.49 -32.93 -26.31
N ALA A 1032 17.35 -33.59 -26.13
CA ALA A 1032 16.37 -33.33 -25.08
C ALA A 1032 16.42 -34.33 -23.90
N THR A 1033 17.18 -35.43 -24.01
CA THR A 1033 17.31 -36.39 -22.91
C THR A 1033 18.19 -35.85 -21.79
N TRP A 1034 18.09 -36.47 -20.61
CA TRP A 1034 18.90 -36.15 -19.43
C TRP A 1034 20.40 -36.07 -19.75
N GLY A 1035 21.07 -35.03 -19.25
CA GLY A 1035 22.50 -34.77 -19.47
C GLY A 1035 22.87 -34.01 -20.75
N ASN A 1036 21.95 -33.79 -21.70
CA ASN A 1036 22.22 -33.17 -23.01
C ASN A 1036 21.82 -31.67 -23.11
N GLY A 1037 21.49 -31.03 -21.99
CA GLY A 1037 21.17 -29.59 -21.87
C GLY A 1037 19.75 -29.21 -22.30
N GLY A 1038 19.13 -29.98 -23.20
CA GLY A 1038 17.73 -29.83 -23.57
C GLY A 1038 17.41 -28.78 -24.64
N PHE A 1039 18.42 -28.10 -25.17
CA PHE A 1039 18.25 -26.96 -26.08
C PHE A 1039 18.19 -27.41 -27.55
N ASP A 1040 17.25 -26.88 -28.33
CA ASP A 1040 17.08 -27.26 -29.75
C ASP A 1040 18.31 -26.85 -30.58
N PRO A 1041 19.04 -27.80 -31.20
CA PRO A 1041 20.26 -27.51 -31.95
C PRO A 1041 20.03 -26.69 -33.23
N ARG A 1042 18.78 -26.45 -33.64
CA ARG A 1042 18.41 -25.59 -34.78
C ARG A 1042 18.30 -24.10 -34.42
N ASP A 1043 18.50 -23.78 -33.14
CA ASP A 1043 18.43 -22.43 -32.57
C ASP A 1043 19.76 -22.02 -31.94
N GLU A 1044 20.02 -20.71 -31.89
CA GLU A 1044 21.25 -20.14 -31.34
C GLU A 1044 21.01 -19.55 -29.95
N ARG A 1045 21.74 -20.03 -28.94
CA ARG A 1045 21.72 -19.45 -27.60
C ARG A 1045 22.48 -18.12 -27.59
N VAL A 1046 21.85 -17.06 -27.09
CA VAL A 1046 22.47 -15.72 -27.03
C VAL A 1046 22.40 -15.10 -25.62
N ASP A 1047 23.37 -14.24 -25.31
CA ASP A 1047 23.41 -13.47 -24.07
C ASP A 1047 22.52 -12.21 -24.11
N ARG A 1048 22.48 -11.46 -23.01
CA ARG A 1048 21.72 -10.20 -22.91
C ARG A 1048 22.19 -9.12 -23.90
N LYS A 1049 23.41 -9.22 -24.44
CA LYS A 1049 23.98 -8.32 -25.46
C LYS A 1049 23.80 -8.87 -26.88
N GLY A 1050 23.13 -10.01 -27.06
CA GLY A 1050 22.91 -10.66 -28.35
C GLY A 1050 24.13 -11.42 -28.91
N ARG A 1051 25.18 -11.61 -28.11
CA ARG A 1051 26.35 -12.41 -28.49
C ARG A 1051 26.03 -13.89 -28.32
N LYS A 1052 26.59 -14.76 -29.17
CA LYS A 1052 26.44 -16.22 -29.02
C LYS A 1052 27.02 -16.66 -27.69
N ILE A 1053 26.31 -17.55 -27.00
CA ILE A 1053 26.81 -18.29 -25.85
C ILE A 1053 27.24 -19.64 -26.40
N GLU A 1054 28.54 -19.92 -26.37
CA GLU A 1054 29.05 -21.29 -26.59
C GLU A 1054 28.51 -22.21 -25.48
N ALA A 1055 28.18 -23.44 -25.86
CA ALA A 1055 27.31 -24.34 -25.09
C ALA A 1055 27.92 -24.78 -23.75
#